data_AF-A0A7V8WQD0-F1
#
_entry.id   AF-A0A7V8WQD0-F1
#
_cell.length_a   1.000
_cell.length_b   1.000
_cell.length_c   1.000
_cell.angle_alpha   90.00
_cell.angle_beta   90.00
_cell.angle_gamma   90.00
#
_symmetry.space_group_name_H-M   'P 1'
#
loop_
_entity.id
_entity.type
_entity.pdbx_description
1 polymer ?
#
loop_
_entity_poly.entity_id
_entity_poly.type
_entity_poly.pdbx_seq_one_letter_code
_entity_poly.pdbx_strand_id
1 'polypeptide(L)'
;WLLRGPRFLGRWGALAASVMLLISPAFLYYTRYIRHDPYTAVGSLLIFIAIFRYMERPDRRWLVTMFMATAFLLTNHEIVFAIGLAFVVSLWGALLWGRLRLLVPVHLLFAGLGVLALVARRIGGWEPFPEIPWRTPTPQATREYYAALLSHPFILLVLALGVGFVGACAWTIRAATRNEQGRTWFETLLAGAPAGSVAYGVYHAGRDRMGLLAGFIAAVAIFAGLFTTMLTNFDGLATATFAPNGTLLYWLGQHDIQRGEQPWFYFITEAPQYEWLAILFGLTGVALTGLRAIRAMRGGDPGRNLFLRIFLAVWFGLIFLVLSWAGEKMPWLILHFTLPAILLGAVVVGEVADRAVAWYGTMADQITAARRTRLVGPTLVGLLVLLAGSWFILAARLTWGPYIEVQNSEYPRAVAPTSLDQWWLLSLPPLAAVALIAVAVRFIGTRRAAYAALTATVIILSLFQVHAGFRLTYLDGDIARDTLIYNTTSPDVTQLVDDLGRLSAVTTGGDDMVIAHDNCTEWPLIWYFRDFGNRQKYNSEPPVAEQPPVIIGVPGDWDASRACPSGLGEQIEGYTAQTYVLRWHEPEWAIYRNFAIAPEIPASRSALQRESNPSGPTAIAGSIGSSFGTLLTPEGEQRLFRLLMYRDLPDGLNGYRFRVYIRNDLVPVYNDIRYGE
;
A
#
# COMPACT_ATOMS: atom_id res chain seq x y z
N TRP A 1 -9.72 -3.77 21.06
CA TRP A 1 -10.25 -3.35 22.37
C TRP A 1 -10.12 -1.85 22.65
N LEU A 2 -8.94 -1.24 22.41
CA LEU A 2 -8.65 0.16 22.75
C LEU A 2 -9.59 1.21 22.13
N LEU A 3 -10.15 0.93 20.96
CA LEU A 3 -11.07 1.81 20.24
C LEU A 3 -12.55 1.36 20.29
N ARG A 4 -12.92 0.45 21.20
CA ARG A 4 -14.29 -0.11 21.29
C ARG A 4 -15.34 0.85 21.85
N GLY A 5 -14.90 2.00 22.36
CA GLY A 5 -15.78 3.00 22.98
C GLY A 5 -16.77 3.58 21.96
N PRO A 6 -17.97 4.00 22.40
CA PRO A 6 -19.01 4.49 21.48
C PRO A 6 -18.65 5.84 20.83
N ARG A 7 -17.68 6.58 21.37
CA ARG A 7 -17.12 7.79 20.76
C ARG A 7 -16.08 7.49 19.67
N PHE A 8 -15.67 6.23 19.54
CA PHE A 8 -14.68 5.78 18.56
C PHE A 8 -15.32 4.87 17.51
N LEU A 9 -14.84 3.62 17.36
CA LEU A 9 -15.36 2.64 16.41
C LEU A 9 -16.62 1.92 16.92
N GLY A 10 -16.87 1.93 18.24
CA GLY A 10 -17.90 1.09 18.85
C GLY A 10 -17.51 -0.39 18.88
N ARG A 11 -18.41 -1.25 19.39
CA ARG A 11 -18.15 -2.70 19.52
C ARG A 11 -18.10 -3.39 18.15
N TRP A 12 -19.14 -3.19 17.34
CA TRP A 12 -19.23 -3.78 16.00
C TRP A 12 -18.21 -3.20 15.03
N GLY A 13 -17.92 -1.90 15.12
CA GLY A 13 -16.86 -1.31 14.30
C GLY A 13 -15.47 -1.82 14.69
N ALA A 14 -15.18 -2.01 15.98
CA ALA A 14 -13.91 -2.62 16.37
C ALA A 14 -13.77 -4.07 15.85
N LEU A 15 -14.84 -4.87 15.88
CA LEU A 15 -14.85 -6.21 15.31
C LEU A 15 -14.68 -6.19 13.80
N ALA A 16 -15.40 -5.29 13.11
CA ALA A 16 -15.31 -5.12 11.65
C ALA A 16 -13.89 -4.74 11.23
N ALA A 17 -13.24 -3.79 11.93
CA ALA A 17 -11.85 -3.42 11.67
C ALA A 17 -10.90 -4.61 11.83
N SER A 18 -11.07 -5.41 12.88
CA SER A 18 -10.26 -6.62 13.10
C SER A 18 -10.46 -7.67 12.00
N VAL A 19 -11.71 -7.91 11.58
CA VAL A 19 -12.00 -8.86 10.49
C VAL A 19 -11.45 -8.36 9.16
N MET A 20 -11.65 -7.09 8.82
CA MET A 20 -11.16 -6.49 7.57
C MET A 20 -9.62 -6.50 7.49
N LEU A 21 -8.92 -6.27 8.60
CA LEU A 21 -7.47 -6.43 8.66
C LEU A 21 -7.03 -7.89 8.51
N LEU A 22 -7.77 -8.83 9.13
CA LEU A 22 -7.48 -10.26 9.04
C LEU A 22 -7.58 -10.81 7.61
N ILE A 23 -8.57 -10.33 6.84
CA ILE A 23 -8.83 -10.79 5.46
C ILE A 23 -8.29 -9.83 4.40
N SER A 24 -7.47 -8.85 4.77
CA SER A 24 -6.84 -7.93 3.80
C SER A 24 -5.72 -8.65 3.04
N PRO A 25 -5.82 -8.78 1.70
CA PRO A 25 -4.78 -9.38 0.89
C PRO A 25 -3.43 -8.66 1.02
N ALA A 26 -3.42 -7.32 1.04
CA ALA A 26 -2.18 -6.57 1.17
C ALA A 26 -1.51 -6.81 2.52
N PHE A 27 -2.26 -6.75 3.63
CA PHE A 27 -1.71 -7.01 4.96
C PHE A 27 -1.22 -8.46 5.10
N LEU A 28 -1.99 -9.43 4.61
CA LEU A 28 -1.61 -10.84 4.67
C LEU A 28 -0.35 -11.14 3.85
N TYR A 29 -0.26 -10.60 2.64
CA TYR A 29 0.87 -10.84 1.75
C TYR A 29 2.15 -10.15 2.24
N TYR A 30 2.10 -8.84 2.54
CA TYR A 30 3.31 -8.08 2.89
C TYR A 30 3.88 -8.36 4.28
N THR A 31 3.10 -8.95 5.18
CA THR A 31 3.59 -9.38 6.51
C THR A 31 4.48 -10.62 6.46
N ARG A 32 4.57 -11.29 5.30
CA ARG A 32 5.49 -12.42 5.09
C ARG A 32 6.90 -11.99 4.69
N TYR A 33 7.07 -10.76 4.23
CA TYR A 33 8.37 -10.25 3.80
C TYR A 33 9.15 -9.71 4.99
N ILE A 34 10.48 -9.81 4.91
CA ILE A 34 11.40 -9.10 5.81
C ILE A 34 11.41 -7.62 5.37
N ARG A 35 10.33 -6.91 5.69
CA ARG A 35 10.08 -5.53 5.26
C ARG A 35 9.58 -4.66 6.40
N HIS A 36 9.87 -3.37 6.32
CA HIS A 36 9.53 -2.38 7.34
C HIS A 36 8.07 -1.88 7.30
N ASP A 37 7.34 -2.03 6.19
CA ASP A 37 5.98 -1.50 6.03
C ASP A 37 4.96 -1.96 7.09
N PRO A 38 4.88 -3.26 7.46
CA PRO A 38 3.96 -3.70 8.51
C PRO A 38 4.24 -3.06 9.88
N TYR A 39 5.51 -2.85 10.22
CA TYR A 39 5.88 -2.16 11.46
C TYR A 39 5.44 -0.70 11.45
N THR A 40 5.50 -0.05 10.28
CA THR A 40 4.99 1.32 10.11
C THR A 40 3.47 1.39 10.26
N ALA A 41 2.73 0.42 9.72
CA ALA A 41 1.29 0.33 9.89
C ALA A 41 0.91 0.15 11.38
N VAL A 42 1.64 -0.69 12.12
CA VAL A 42 1.44 -0.86 13.56
C VAL A 42 1.77 0.41 14.33
N GLY A 43 2.92 1.04 14.06
CA GLY A 43 3.32 2.27 14.74
C GLY A 43 2.36 3.43 14.49
N SER A 44 1.87 3.60 13.26
CA SER A 44 0.87 4.62 12.93
C SER A 44 -0.47 4.37 13.61
N LEU A 45 -0.92 3.11 13.67
CA LEU A 45 -2.10 2.71 14.46
C LEU A 45 -1.92 2.99 15.95
N LEU A 46 -0.74 2.74 16.51
CA LEU A 46 -0.42 3.03 17.92
C LEU A 46 -0.46 4.53 18.22
N ILE A 47 0.13 5.37 17.37
CA ILE A 47 0.05 6.83 17.51
C ILE A 47 -1.41 7.28 17.43
N PHE A 48 -2.16 6.80 16.44
CA PHE A 48 -3.59 7.11 16.31
C PHE A 48 -4.37 6.73 17.57
N ILE A 49 -4.19 5.50 18.08
CA ILE A 49 -4.83 5.06 19.32
C ILE A 49 -4.42 5.98 20.48
N ALA A 50 -3.13 6.24 20.66
CA ALA A 50 -2.63 7.04 21.77
C ALA A 50 -3.18 8.47 21.74
N ILE A 51 -3.26 9.11 20.57
CA ILE A 51 -3.90 10.42 20.37
C ILE A 51 -5.35 10.39 20.88
N PHE A 52 -6.17 9.46 20.39
CA PHE A 52 -7.60 9.40 20.74
C PHE A 52 -7.85 8.99 22.20
N ARG A 53 -7.04 8.09 22.75
CA ARG A 53 -7.10 7.72 24.17
C ARG A 53 -6.68 8.88 25.07
N TYR A 54 -5.66 9.63 24.69
CA TYR A 54 -5.19 10.79 25.46
C TYR A 54 -6.21 11.93 25.46
N MET A 55 -6.88 12.20 24.32
CA MET A 55 -7.95 13.19 24.27
C MET A 55 -9.16 12.82 25.13
N GLU A 56 -9.52 11.53 25.22
CA GLU A 56 -10.63 11.06 26.05
C GLU A 56 -10.29 11.09 27.54
N ARG A 57 -9.13 10.54 27.91
CA ARG A 57 -8.65 10.49 29.28
C ARG A 57 -7.13 10.72 29.29
N PRO A 58 -6.68 11.96 29.53
CA PRO A 58 -5.28 12.31 29.58
C PRO A 58 -4.56 11.46 30.63
N ASP A 59 -3.56 10.72 30.18
CA ASP A 59 -2.78 9.80 30.98
C ASP A 59 -1.38 9.73 30.38
N ARG A 60 -0.36 9.87 31.23
CA ARG A 60 1.07 9.94 30.86
C ARG A 60 1.47 8.83 29.91
N ARG A 61 0.94 7.62 30.11
CA ARG A 61 1.32 6.46 29.29
C ARG A 61 1.05 6.69 27.80
N TRP A 62 -0.05 7.34 27.43
CA TRP A 62 -0.37 7.58 26.02
C TRP A 62 0.53 8.64 25.43
N LEU A 63 0.89 9.66 26.23
CA LEU A 63 1.86 10.65 25.82
C LEU A 63 3.22 9.99 25.57
N VAL A 64 3.73 9.19 26.51
CA VAL A 64 4.98 8.42 26.33
C VAL A 64 4.89 7.48 25.12
N THR A 65 3.76 6.79 24.93
CA THR A 65 3.54 5.92 23.75
C THR A 65 3.60 6.70 22.44
N MET A 66 3.02 7.90 22.35
CA MET A 66 3.11 8.74 21.14
C MET A 66 4.56 9.10 20.82
N PHE A 67 5.35 9.48 21.82
CA PHE A 67 6.78 9.78 21.65
C PHE A 67 7.57 8.56 21.20
N MET A 68 7.43 7.42 21.89
CA MET A 68 8.12 6.17 21.55
C MET A 68 7.76 5.67 20.16
N ALA A 69 6.47 5.66 19.81
CA ALA A 69 6.02 5.21 18.49
C ALA A 69 6.49 6.15 17.39
N THR A 70 6.51 7.47 17.62
CA THR A 70 7.04 8.44 16.64
C THR A 70 8.53 8.21 16.40
N ALA A 71 9.33 8.04 17.47
CA ALA A 71 10.76 7.74 17.35
C ALA A 71 11.00 6.43 16.59
N PHE A 72 10.26 5.39 16.92
CA PHE A 72 10.32 4.10 16.22
C PHE A 72 9.98 4.23 14.73
N LEU A 73 8.92 4.98 14.39
CA LEU A 73 8.55 5.18 12.98
C LEU A 73 9.62 5.97 12.21
N LEU A 74 10.21 6.99 12.83
CA LEU A 74 11.32 7.76 12.24
C LEU A 74 12.55 6.89 11.94
N THR A 75 12.78 5.83 12.74
CA THR A 75 13.86 4.86 12.52
C THR A 75 13.51 3.77 11.52
N ASN A 76 12.25 3.68 11.07
CA ASN A 76 11.75 2.52 10.33
C ASN A 76 11.41 2.82 8.86
N HIS A 77 10.67 3.89 8.56
CA HIS A 77 10.24 4.18 7.19
C HIS A 77 9.94 5.67 6.96
N GLU A 78 10.43 6.22 5.85
CA GLU A 78 10.21 7.59 5.37
C GLU A 78 8.74 8.01 5.27
N ILE A 79 7.80 7.08 5.04
CA ILE A 79 6.39 7.43 4.90
C ILE A 79 5.81 8.02 6.20
N VAL A 80 6.53 7.87 7.33
CA VAL A 80 6.22 8.54 8.58
C VAL A 80 6.03 10.05 8.40
N PHE A 81 6.72 10.69 7.45
CA PHE A 81 6.55 12.12 7.18
C PHE A 81 5.16 12.43 6.63
N ALA A 82 4.66 11.62 5.69
CA ALA A 82 3.31 11.78 5.15
C ALA A 82 2.23 11.45 6.19
N ILE A 83 2.43 10.41 7.00
CA ILE A 83 1.52 10.04 8.10
C ILE A 83 1.50 11.13 9.17
N GLY A 84 2.66 11.63 9.56
CA GLY A 84 2.82 12.75 10.48
C GLY A 84 2.12 14.01 9.95
N LEU A 85 2.28 14.34 8.67
CA LEU A 85 1.58 15.44 8.02
C LEU A 85 0.06 15.28 8.12
N ALA A 86 -0.50 14.10 7.79
CA ALA A 86 -1.93 13.84 7.94
C ALA A 86 -2.43 14.05 9.38
N PHE A 87 -1.66 13.62 10.36
CA PHE A 87 -2.03 13.72 11.77
C PHE A 87 -1.96 15.18 12.24
N VAL A 88 -0.89 15.89 11.89
CA VAL A 88 -0.71 17.31 12.20
C VAL A 88 -1.81 18.14 11.54
N VAL A 89 -2.09 17.95 10.25
CA VAL A 89 -3.18 18.66 9.54
C VAL A 89 -4.52 18.44 10.24
N SER A 90 -4.81 17.20 10.66
CA SER A 90 -6.06 16.87 11.34
C SER A 90 -6.17 17.51 12.73
N LEU A 91 -5.10 17.44 13.53
CA LEU A 91 -5.07 17.99 14.89
C LEU A 91 -5.04 19.52 14.89
N TRP A 92 -4.18 20.11 14.05
CA TRP A 92 -4.06 21.55 13.91
C TRP A 92 -5.32 22.16 13.30
N GLY A 93 -5.90 21.52 12.29
CA GLY A 93 -7.19 21.91 11.72
C GLY A 93 -8.31 21.95 12.76
N ALA A 94 -8.35 20.98 13.68
CA ALA A 94 -9.32 20.98 14.78
C ALA A 94 -9.08 22.11 15.80
N LEU A 95 -7.81 22.47 16.06
CA LEU A 95 -7.49 23.63 16.90
C LEU A 95 -7.91 24.94 16.23
N LEU A 96 -7.61 25.11 14.94
CA LEU A 96 -8.00 26.29 14.15
C LEU A 96 -9.51 26.42 14.01
N TRP A 97 -10.25 25.32 13.88
CA TRP A 97 -11.71 25.38 13.86
C TRP A 97 -12.31 25.68 15.24
N GLY A 98 -11.61 25.31 16.30
CA GLY A 98 -12.03 25.48 17.69
C GLY A 98 -11.40 26.67 18.40
N ARG A 99 -10.53 26.38 19.37
CA ARG A 99 -9.98 27.36 20.32
C ARG A 99 -8.98 28.35 19.70
N LEU A 100 -8.37 28.01 18.57
CA LEU A 100 -7.37 28.84 17.87
C LEU A 100 -7.93 29.50 16.60
N ARG A 101 -9.25 29.64 16.47
CA ARG A 101 -9.91 30.29 15.31
C ARG A 101 -9.41 31.69 14.98
N LEU A 102 -8.90 32.42 15.97
CA LEU A 102 -8.30 33.75 15.80
C LEU A 102 -7.08 33.74 14.87
N LEU A 103 -6.42 32.57 14.70
CA LEU A 103 -5.25 32.42 13.84
C LEU A 103 -5.61 32.14 12.38
N VAL A 104 -6.87 31.83 12.05
CA VAL A 104 -7.28 31.50 10.68
C VAL A 104 -6.94 32.61 9.68
N PRO A 105 -7.19 33.91 9.95
CA PRO A 105 -6.79 34.98 9.02
C PRO A 105 -5.28 35.02 8.77
N VAL A 106 -4.47 34.77 9.79
CA VAL A 106 -3.00 34.70 9.66
C VAL A 106 -2.61 33.52 8.76
N HIS A 107 -3.22 32.36 8.95
CA HIS A 107 -2.96 31.19 8.08
C HIS A 107 -3.33 31.45 6.63
N LEU A 108 -4.50 32.05 6.37
CA LEU A 108 -4.93 32.39 5.02
C LEU A 108 -4.01 33.41 4.36
N LEU A 109 -3.59 34.44 5.10
CA LEU A 109 -2.62 35.43 4.62
C LEU A 109 -1.30 34.77 4.22
N PHE A 110 -0.71 33.95 5.09
CA PHE A 110 0.58 33.31 4.80
C PHE A 110 0.49 32.18 3.78
N ALA A 111 -0.66 31.51 3.66
CA ALA A 111 -0.92 30.59 2.56
C ALA A 111 -0.97 31.32 1.21
N GLY A 112 -1.65 32.48 1.14
CA GLY A 112 -1.60 33.37 -0.03
C GLY A 112 -0.18 33.87 -0.31
N LEU A 113 0.54 34.23 0.77
CA LEU A 113 1.99 34.41 0.89
C LEU A 113 2.79 33.41 0.05
N GLY A 114 2.65 32.14 0.42
CA GLY A 114 3.35 31.03 -0.19
C GLY A 114 2.94 30.78 -1.64
N VAL A 115 1.65 30.90 -1.98
CA VAL A 115 1.20 30.77 -3.38
C VAL A 115 1.82 31.86 -4.25
N LEU A 116 1.84 33.10 -3.78
CA LEU A 116 2.51 34.20 -4.49
C LEU A 116 4.01 33.96 -4.61
N ALA A 117 4.67 33.43 -3.58
CA ALA A 117 6.08 33.06 -3.65
C ALA A 117 6.35 31.96 -4.71
N LEU A 118 5.47 30.96 -4.81
CA LEU A 118 5.56 29.91 -5.84
C LEU A 118 5.36 30.47 -7.25
N VAL A 119 4.39 31.36 -7.43
CA VAL A 119 4.15 32.04 -8.70
C VAL A 119 5.33 32.94 -9.07
N ALA A 120 5.86 33.71 -8.12
CA ALA A 120 7.02 34.57 -8.30
C ALA A 120 8.26 33.76 -8.70
N ARG A 121 8.48 32.60 -8.08
CA ARG A 121 9.56 31.67 -8.48
C ARG A 121 9.38 31.21 -9.93
N ARG A 122 8.16 30.81 -10.31
CA ARG A 122 7.87 30.31 -11.66
C ARG A 122 8.02 31.38 -12.75
N ILE A 123 7.61 32.61 -12.48
CA ILE A 123 7.69 33.74 -13.42
C ILE A 123 9.10 34.34 -13.44
N GLY A 124 9.73 34.44 -12.27
CA GLY A 124 11.03 35.10 -12.09
C GLY A 124 12.23 34.31 -12.61
N GLY A 125 12.04 33.09 -13.12
CA GLY A 125 13.12 32.26 -13.68
C GLY A 125 14.22 31.95 -12.66
N TRP A 126 13.86 31.79 -11.38
CA TRP A 126 14.86 31.54 -10.32
C TRP A 126 15.56 30.20 -10.57
N GLU A 127 16.82 30.11 -10.13
CA GLU A 127 17.62 28.90 -10.31
C GLU A 127 16.91 27.65 -9.75
N PRO A 128 17.18 26.46 -10.33
CA PRO A 128 16.75 25.20 -9.75
C PRO A 128 17.28 25.01 -8.32
N PHE A 129 16.62 24.15 -7.56
CA PHE A 129 17.16 23.77 -6.26
C PHE A 129 18.51 23.06 -6.41
N PRO A 130 19.45 23.25 -5.47
CA PRO A 130 20.72 22.54 -5.51
C PRO A 130 20.48 21.03 -5.46
N GLU A 131 21.23 20.27 -6.25
CA GLU A 131 21.13 18.82 -6.29
C GLU A 131 21.60 18.21 -4.96
N ILE A 132 20.83 17.26 -4.43
CA ILE A 132 21.16 16.58 -3.17
C ILE A 132 22.29 15.58 -3.46
N PRO A 133 23.47 15.67 -2.81
CA PRO A 133 24.60 14.78 -3.08
C PRO A 133 24.45 13.42 -2.37
N TRP A 134 23.33 12.75 -2.57
CA TRP A 134 22.99 11.50 -1.88
C TRP A 134 23.72 10.27 -2.46
N ARG A 135 24.14 10.31 -3.74
CA ARG A 135 24.87 9.21 -4.41
C ARG A 135 26.32 9.10 -3.97
N THR A 136 27.00 10.25 -3.86
CA THR A 136 28.43 10.35 -3.52
C THR A 136 28.62 11.40 -2.43
N PRO A 137 28.10 11.15 -1.21
CA PRO A 137 28.16 12.13 -0.13
C PRO A 137 29.62 12.32 0.32
N THR A 138 30.16 13.52 0.16
CA THR A 138 31.43 13.94 0.77
C THR A 138 31.19 15.10 1.74
N PRO A 139 32.04 15.30 2.76
CA PRO A 139 31.93 16.45 3.66
C PRO A 139 31.98 17.80 2.92
N GLN A 140 32.72 17.87 1.81
CA GLN A 140 32.77 19.04 0.96
C GLN A 140 31.45 19.25 0.21
N ALA A 141 30.96 18.24 -0.52
CA ALA A 141 29.70 18.31 -1.25
C ALA A 141 28.52 18.63 -0.32
N THR A 142 28.52 18.07 0.89
CA THR A 142 27.50 18.36 1.91
C THR A 142 27.50 19.83 2.31
N ARG A 143 28.69 20.42 2.56
CA ARG A 143 28.81 21.84 2.91
C ARG A 143 28.40 22.75 1.75
N GLU A 144 28.81 22.42 0.53
CA GLU A 144 28.44 23.16 -0.68
C GLU A 144 26.92 23.13 -0.92
N TYR A 145 26.29 21.96 -0.78
CA TYR A 145 24.84 21.80 -0.87
C TYR A 145 24.11 22.68 0.16
N TYR A 146 24.48 22.61 1.45
CA TYR A 146 23.84 23.42 2.48
C TYR A 146 24.09 24.92 2.32
N ALA A 147 25.29 25.31 1.90
CA ALA A 147 25.59 26.70 1.59
C ALA A 147 24.69 27.22 0.46
N ALA A 148 24.61 26.48 -0.65
CA ALA A 148 23.77 26.81 -1.78
C ALA A 148 22.27 26.86 -1.40
N LEU A 149 21.80 25.87 -0.64
CA LEU A 149 20.41 25.78 -0.18
C LEU A 149 20.04 26.98 0.70
N LEU A 150 20.90 27.32 1.67
CA LEU A 150 20.65 28.43 2.60
C LEU A 150 20.85 29.81 1.96
N SER A 151 21.63 29.93 0.88
CA SER A 151 21.72 31.15 0.09
C SER A 151 20.63 31.26 -1.00
N HIS A 152 19.87 30.20 -1.25
CA HIS A 152 18.90 30.18 -2.34
C HIS A 152 17.76 31.19 -2.08
N PRO A 153 17.47 32.14 -2.99
CA PRO A 153 16.48 33.20 -2.79
C PRO A 153 15.10 32.68 -2.37
N PHE A 154 14.65 31.58 -2.96
CA PHE A 154 13.39 30.92 -2.56
C PHE A 154 13.40 30.38 -1.15
N ILE A 155 14.49 29.74 -0.73
CA ILE A 155 14.58 29.17 0.62
C ILE A 155 14.59 30.31 1.64
N LEU A 156 15.35 31.37 1.39
CA LEU A 156 15.36 32.57 2.21
C LEU A 156 13.97 33.21 2.30
N LEU A 157 13.24 33.31 1.20
CA LEU A 157 11.86 33.83 1.19
C LEU A 157 10.92 32.93 2.01
N VAL A 158 10.99 31.61 1.84
CA VAL A 158 10.16 30.66 2.61
C VAL A 158 10.49 30.73 4.10
N LEU A 159 11.77 30.83 4.47
CA LEU A 159 12.21 31.01 5.86
C LEU A 159 11.71 32.34 6.42
N ALA A 160 11.83 33.43 5.67
CA ALA A 160 11.33 34.75 6.08
C ALA A 160 9.80 34.75 6.27
N LEU A 161 9.05 34.11 5.36
CA LEU A 161 7.61 33.90 5.51
C LEU A 161 7.29 33.03 6.72
N GLY A 162 8.08 31.99 6.99
CA GLY A 162 7.93 31.14 8.17
C GLY A 162 8.13 31.90 9.49
N VAL A 163 9.20 32.70 9.58
CA VAL A 163 9.47 33.56 10.74
C VAL A 163 8.35 34.61 10.90
N GLY A 164 7.95 35.25 9.80
CA GLY A 164 6.84 36.19 9.78
C GLY A 164 5.53 35.55 10.24
N PHE A 165 5.26 34.32 9.82
CA PHE A 165 4.06 33.57 10.20
C PHE A 165 4.02 33.28 11.70
N VAL A 166 5.14 32.79 12.26
CA VAL A 166 5.26 32.54 13.71
C VAL A 166 5.11 33.85 14.50
N GLY A 167 5.78 34.92 14.05
CA GLY A 167 5.68 36.24 14.66
C GLY A 167 4.25 36.80 14.63
N ALA A 168 3.56 36.68 13.49
CA ALA A 168 2.16 37.10 13.35
C ALA A 168 1.24 36.29 14.25
N CYS A 169 1.39 34.96 14.31
CA CYS A 169 0.61 34.12 15.23
C CYS A 169 0.83 34.51 16.69
N ALA A 170 2.09 34.69 17.11
CA ALA A 170 2.43 35.10 18.47
C ALA A 170 1.87 36.49 18.81
N TRP A 171 1.94 37.43 17.87
CA TRP A 171 1.35 38.77 18.01
C TRP A 171 -0.16 38.71 18.16
N THR A 172 -0.87 37.95 17.30
CA THR A 172 -2.33 37.82 17.36
C THR A 172 -2.77 37.15 18.67
N ILE A 173 -2.08 36.11 19.12
CA ILE A 173 -2.35 35.49 20.43
C ILE A 173 -2.15 36.50 21.55
N ARG A 174 -0.99 37.18 21.58
CA ARG A 174 -0.67 38.17 22.62
C ARG A 174 -1.66 39.32 22.65
N ALA A 175 -2.08 39.81 21.48
CA ALA A 175 -3.08 40.86 21.35
C ALA A 175 -4.44 40.40 21.91
N ALA A 176 -4.85 39.17 21.59
CA ALA A 176 -6.11 38.60 22.06
C ALA A 176 -6.13 38.30 23.56
N THR A 177 -4.99 38.00 24.18
CA THR A 177 -4.91 37.63 25.61
C THR A 177 -4.39 38.74 26.51
N ARG A 178 -4.16 39.96 26.01
CA ARG A 178 -3.49 41.05 26.74
C ARG A 178 -4.24 41.52 28.00
N ASN A 179 -5.57 41.44 27.99
CA ASN A 179 -6.42 42.00 29.05
C ASN A 179 -6.76 40.99 30.15
N GLU A 180 -6.35 39.72 30.00
CA GLU A 180 -6.65 38.63 30.94
C GLU A 180 -5.59 38.58 32.04
N GLN A 181 -5.82 39.31 33.13
CA GLN A 181 -4.88 39.39 34.25
C GLN A 181 -4.77 38.04 34.99
N GLY A 182 -3.54 37.56 35.21
CA GLY A 182 -3.26 36.38 36.04
C GLY A 182 -3.31 35.02 35.33
N ARG A 183 -3.56 34.96 34.02
CA ARG A 183 -3.52 33.72 33.22
C ARG A 183 -2.52 33.80 32.08
N THR A 184 -1.84 32.69 31.78
CA THR A 184 -1.00 32.58 30.58
C THR A 184 -1.86 32.51 29.32
N TRP A 185 -1.34 32.90 28.15
CA TRP A 185 -2.06 32.75 26.87
C TRP A 185 -2.58 31.32 26.65
N PHE A 186 -1.81 30.34 27.11
CA PHE A 186 -2.11 28.92 27.01
C PHE A 186 -3.33 28.54 27.84
N GLU A 187 -3.40 29.04 29.08
CA GLU A 187 -4.57 28.87 29.94
C GLU A 187 -5.77 29.63 29.41
N THR A 188 -5.60 30.88 28.98
CA THR A 188 -6.69 31.71 28.45
C THR A 188 -7.37 31.06 27.23
N LEU A 189 -6.60 30.52 26.30
CA LEU A 189 -7.16 29.93 25.07
C LEU A 189 -7.67 28.49 25.26
N LEU A 190 -6.94 27.66 26.01
CA LEU A 190 -7.19 26.22 26.05
C LEU A 190 -7.85 25.72 27.33
N ALA A 191 -7.84 26.48 28.44
CA ALA A 191 -8.49 26.03 29.67
C ALA A 191 -10.02 25.87 29.46
N GLY A 192 -10.58 24.90 30.17
CA GLY A 192 -12.00 24.54 30.07
C GLY A 192 -12.41 23.99 28.70
N ALA A 193 -11.48 23.55 27.86
CA ALA A 193 -11.81 22.86 26.61
C ALA A 193 -12.63 21.58 26.89
N PRO A 194 -13.63 21.25 26.06
CA PRO A 194 -14.45 20.05 26.27
C PRO A 194 -13.62 18.77 26.26
N ALA A 195 -13.88 17.86 27.21
CA ALA A 195 -13.23 16.55 27.24
C ALA A 195 -13.45 15.77 25.94
N GLY A 196 -12.38 15.17 25.40
CA GLY A 196 -12.39 14.53 24.08
C GLY A 196 -12.05 15.45 22.90
N SER A 197 -11.88 16.76 23.12
CA SER A 197 -11.40 17.68 22.07
C SER A 197 -9.87 17.72 21.99
N VAL A 198 -9.35 18.12 20.82
CA VAL A 198 -7.89 18.31 20.64
C VAL A 198 -7.34 19.37 21.59
N ALA A 199 -8.06 20.48 21.78
CA ALA A 199 -7.66 21.55 22.70
C ALA A 199 -7.54 21.05 24.16
N TYR A 200 -8.43 20.15 24.58
CA TYR A 200 -8.36 19.53 25.89
C TYR A 200 -7.12 18.64 26.03
N GLY A 201 -6.83 17.81 25.02
CA GLY A 201 -5.60 17.02 24.97
C GLY A 201 -4.34 17.89 25.04
N VAL A 202 -4.25 18.93 24.20
CA VAL A 202 -3.10 19.86 24.17
C VAL A 202 -2.93 20.57 25.51
N TYR A 203 -4.00 21.05 26.13
CA TYR A 203 -3.96 21.70 27.45
C TYR A 203 -3.34 20.78 28.51
N HIS A 204 -3.80 19.53 28.58
CA HIS A 204 -3.28 18.56 29.56
C HIS A 204 -1.85 18.12 29.25
N ALA A 205 -1.48 17.96 27.97
CA ALA A 205 -0.11 17.66 27.57
C ALA A 205 0.86 18.76 28.00
N GLY A 206 0.50 20.03 27.76
CA GLY A 206 1.35 21.17 28.15
C GLY A 206 1.55 21.31 29.66
N ARG A 207 0.66 20.76 30.50
CA ARG A 207 0.83 20.75 31.97
C ARG A 207 1.59 19.52 32.48
N ASP A 208 1.60 18.43 31.73
CA ASP A 208 2.25 17.17 32.11
C ASP A 208 3.74 17.16 31.75
N ARG A 209 4.52 18.04 32.41
CA ARG A 209 5.96 18.19 32.16
C ARG A 209 6.73 16.89 32.36
N MET A 210 6.34 16.07 33.34
CA MET A 210 6.97 14.79 33.59
C MET A 210 6.66 13.78 32.50
N GLY A 211 5.41 13.72 32.02
CA GLY A 211 5.06 12.92 30.85
C GLY A 211 5.86 13.33 29.62
N LEU A 212 5.93 14.63 29.32
CA LEU A 212 6.72 15.17 28.19
C LEU A 212 8.21 14.82 28.30
N LEU A 213 8.81 14.99 29.48
CA LEU A 213 10.20 14.64 29.71
C LEU A 213 10.45 13.14 29.57
N ALA A 214 9.62 12.30 30.20
CA ALA A 214 9.74 10.84 30.11
C ALA A 214 9.56 10.35 28.67
N GLY A 215 8.58 10.90 27.96
CA GLY A 215 8.33 10.62 26.55
C GLY A 215 9.51 11.01 25.68
N PHE A 216 10.05 12.22 25.87
CA PHE A 216 11.23 12.70 25.15
C PHE A 216 12.46 11.81 25.41
N ILE A 217 12.75 11.47 26.66
CA ILE A 217 13.87 10.57 27.00
C ILE A 217 13.69 9.21 26.33
N ALA A 218 12.49 8.63 26.40
CA ALA A 218 12.20 7.34 25.76
C ALA A 218 12.33 7.41 24.23
N ALA A 219 11.85 8.49 23.60
CA ALA A 219 12.00 8.73 22.17
C ALA A 219 13.47 8.86 21.77
N VAL A 220 14.27 9.65 22.50
CA VAL A 220 15.70 9.81 22.25
C VAL A 220 16.43 8.48 22.42
N ALA A 221 16.11 7.70 23.46
CA ALA A 221 16.71 6.38 23.68
C ALA A 221 16.44 5.41 22.53
N ILE A 222 15.19 5.35 22.03
CA ILE A 222 14.84 4.52 20.87
C ILE A 222 15.52 5.03 19.60
N PHE A 223 15.39 6.33 19.33
CA PHE A 223 15.93 6.95 18.12
C PHE A 223 17.45 6.78 18.05
N ALA A 224 18.16 7.17 19.11
CA ALA A 224 19.61 7.05 19.17
C ALA A 224 20.05 5.59 19.19
N GLY A 225 19.39 4.73 19.98
CA GLY A 225 19.70 3.30 20.03
C GLY A 225 19.59 2.63 18.68
N LEU A 226 18.50 2.85 17.93
CA LEU A 226 18.29 2.22 16.63
C LEU A 226 19.18 2.82 15.54
N PHE A 227 19.28 4.15 15.42
CA PHE A 227 20.13 4.76 14.39
C PHE A 227 21.60 4.47 14.61
N THR A 228 22.06 4.32 15.86
CA THR A 228 23.46 3.97 16.14
C THR A 228 23.77 2.47 16.03
N THR A 229 22.84 1.66 15.51
CA THR A 229 22.97 0.19 15.47
C THR A 229 23.27 -0.38 16.87
N MET A 230 22.49 0.03 17.87
CA MET A 230 22.71 -0.29 19.28
C MET A 230 24.07 0.20 19.80
N LEU A 231 24.41 1.46 19.51
CA LEU A 231 25.62 2.17 19.95
C LEU A 231 26.94 1.67 19.33
N THR A 232 26.89 0.84 18.28
CA THR A 232 28.10 0.38 17.57
C THR A 232 28.53 1.30 16.43
N ASN A 233 27.67 2.20 15.96
CA ASN A 233 27.94 3.12 14.85
C ASN A 233 27.33 4.53 15.08
N PHE A 234 28.10 5.47 15.62
CA PHE A 234 27.59 6.82 15.92
C PHE A 234 27.31 7.69 14.68
N ASP A 235 27.91 7.38 13.52
CA ASP A 235 27.64 8.09 12.26
C ASP A 235 26.17 7.94 11.83
N GLY A 236 25.49 6.90 12.33
CA GLY A 236 24.05 6.72 12.17
C GLY A 236 23.23 7.94 12.60
N LEU A 237 23.64 8.69 13.63
CA LEU A 237 22.94 9.92 14.04
C LEU A 237 23.05 11.04 13.00
N ALA A 238 24.17 11.13 12.29
CA ALA A 238 24.33 12.09 11.19
C ALA A 238 23.39 11.70 10.04
N THR A 239 23.33 10.41 9.69
CA THR A 239 22.39 9.90 8.67
C THR A 239 20.92 10.03 9.07
N ALA A 240 20.62 10.11 10.36
CA ALA A 240 19.27 10.33 10.85
C ALA A 240 18.79 11.79 10.74
N THR A 241 19.72 12.75 10.58
CA THR A 241 19.43 14.18 10.78
C THR A 241 19.80 15.06 9.58
N PHE A 242 21.07 15.09 9.20
CA PHE A 242 21.59 16.07 8.23
C PHE A 242 22.43 15.47 7.10
N ALA A 243 22.81 14.20 7.16
CA ALA A 243 23.61 13.63 6.08
C ALA A 243 22.78 13.58 4.77
N PRO A 244 23.35 13.93 3.61
CA PRO A 244 22.66 13.88 2.33
C PRO A 244 22.19 12.48 1.90
N ASN A 245 22.89 11.44 2.33
CA ASN A 245 22.50 10.04 2.18
C ASN A 245 21.64 9.53 3.36
N GLY A 246 21.19 10.44 4.22
CA GLY A 246 20.36 10.17 5.38
C GLY A 246 18.87 10.11 5.08
N THR A 247 18.05 9.71 6.05
CA THR A 247 16.65 9.30 5.87
C THR A 247 15.82 10.24 4.98
N LEU A 248 15.76 11.53 5.32
CA LEU A 248 14.93 12.50 4.60
C LEU A 248 15.54 12.92 3.26
N LEU A 249 16.83 13.26 3.23
CA LEU A 249 17.49 13.77 2.02
C LEU A 249 17.68 12.67 0.97
N TYR A 250 17.96 11.45 1.39
CA TYR A 250 17.95 10.27 0.53
C TYR A 250 16.57 10.05 -0.08
N TRP A 251 15.51 10.03 0.74
CA TRP A 251 14.15 9.83 0.26
C TRP A 251 13.73 10.91 -0.74
N LEU A 252 14.02 12.18 -0.45
CA LEU A 252 13.79 13.28 -1.39
C LEU A 252 14.57 13.09 -2.70
N GLY A 253 15.83 12.66 -2.63
CA GLY A 253 16.67 12.37 -3.79
C GLY A 253 16.24 11.15 -4.60
N GLN A 254 15.50 10.20 -4.02
CA GLN A 254 14.96 9.04 -4.74
C GLN A 254 13.79 9.41 -5.66
N HIS A 255 13.06 10.50 -5.37
CA HIS A 255 11.91 10.89 -6.19
C HIS A 255 12.28 11.25 -7.63
N ASP A 256 13.48 11.80 -7.87
CA ASP A 256 13.97 12.11 -9.23
C ASP A 256 14.32 10.85 -10.03
N ILE A 257 14.61 9.72 -9.37
CA ILE A 257 14.82 8.43 -10.05
C ILE A 257 13.48 7.81 -10.48
N GLN A 258 12.39 8.17 -9.81
CA GLN A 258 11.05 7.60 -10.02
C GLN A 258 11.07 6.06 -10.06
N ARG A 259 11.61 5.41 -9.02
CA ARG A 259 11.72 3.93 -9.00
C ARG A 259 10.37 3.27 -9.35
N GLY A 260 10.39 2.41 -10.35
CA GLY A 260 9.21 1.73 -10.89
C GLY A 260 8.41 2.53 -11.92
N GLU A 261 8.64 3.86 -12.07
CA GLU A 261 8.02 4.78 -13.03
C GLU A 261 6.52 4.48 -13.27
N GLN A 262 5.76 4.40 -12.18
CA GLN A 262 4.35 4.02 -12.23
C GLN A 262 3.44 5.25 -12.46
N PRO A 263 2.34 5.09 -13.22
CA PRO A 263 1.43 6.18 -13.54
C PRO A 263 0.65 6.69 -12.32
N TRP A 264 0.11 7.90 -12.38
CA TRP A 264 -0.67 8.55 -11.30
C TRP A 264 -1.90 7.74 -10.85
N PHE A 265 -2.45 6.92 -11.74
CA PHE A 265 -3.61 6.05 -11.46
C PHE A 265 -3.23 4.66 -10.93
N TYR A 266 -1.95 4.39 -10.67
CA TYR A 266 -1.47 3.08 -10.20
C TYR A 266 -2.30 2.52 -9.02
N PHE A 267 -2.43 3.29 -7.94
CA PHE A 267 -3.22 2.88 -6.77
C PHE A 267 -4.74 2.90 -7.02
N ILE A 268 -5.23 3.66 -8.02
CA ILE A 268 -6.64 3.67 -8.42
C ILE A 268 -7.01 2.33 -9.07
N THR A 269 -6.10 1.77 -9.88
CA THR A 269 -6.29 0.46 -10.51
C THR A 269 -5.98 -0.69 -9.56
N GLU A 270 -5.01 -0.53 -8.67
CA GLU A 270 -4.56 -1.59 -7.77
C GLU A 270 -5.50 -1.80 -6.58
N ALA A 271 -5.91 -0.74 -5.87
CA ALA A 271 -6.64 -0.89 -4.63
C ALA A 271 -8.01 -1.58 -4.75
N PRO A 272 -8.83 -1.34 -5.79
CA PRO A 272 -10.06 -2.09 -6.00
C PRO A 272 -9.85 -3.58 -6.31
N GLN A 273 -8.67 -3.99 -6.78
CA GLN A 273 -8.37 -5.39 -7.11
C GLN A 273 -8.02 -6.24 -5.88
N TYR A 274 -7.59 -5.62 -4.78
CA TYR A 274 -7.13 -6.34 -3.59
C TYR A 274 -7.85 -5.91 -2.31
N GLU A 275 -8.17 -4.63 -2.19
CA GLU A 275 -8.68 -4.02 -0.96
C GLU A 275 -10.10 -3.48 -1.13
N TRP A 276 -10.93 -4.12 -1.97
CA TRP A 276 -12.25 -3.59 -2.32
C TRP A 276 -13.17 -3.36 -1.12
N LEU A 277 -13.12 -4.18 -0.06
CA LEU A 277 -13.92 -3.91 1.15
C LEU A 277 -13.46 -2.62 1.83
N ALA A 278 -12.14 -2.46 1.99
CA ALA A 278 -11.56 -1.27 2.59
C ALA A 278 -11.85 -0.03 1.77
N ILE A 279 -11.70 -0.10 0.44
CA ILE A 279 -11.93 1.02 -0.47
C ILE A 279 -13.42 1.36 -0.57
N LEU A 280 -14.30 0.38 -0.76
CA LEU A 280 -15.75 0.59 -0.84
C LEU A 280 -16.30 1.23 0.43
N PHE A 281 -16.01 0.62 1.60
CA PHE A 281 -16.50 1.16 2.87
C PHE A 281 -15.74 2.40 3.33
N GLY A 282 -14.46 2.52 3.00
CA GLY A 282 -13.65 3.70 3.25
C GLY A 282 -14.18 4.93 2.50
N LEU A 283 -14.38 4.82 1.18
CA LEU A 283 -14.97 5.89 0.36
C LEU A 283 -16.41 6.21 0.78
N THR A 284 -17.22 5.19 1.09
CA THR A 284 -18.56 5.40 1.68
C THR A 284 -18.44 6.17 2.99
N GLY A 285 -17.46 5.85 3.83
CA GLY A 285 -17.17 6.54 5.07
C GLY A 285 -16.74 7.99 4.86
N VAL A 286 -15.92 8.29 3.85
CA VAL A 286 -15.56 9.66 3.45
C VAL A 286 -16.82 10.44 3.06
N ALA A 287 -17.64 9.90 2.16
CA ALA A 287 -18.87 10.55 1.70
C ALA A 287 -19.85 10.82 2.84
N LEU A 288 -20.12 9.82 3.69
CA LEU A 288 -21.00 9.96 4.86
C LEU A 288 -20.45 10.97 5.88
N THR A 289 -19.13 11.05 6.02
CA THR A 289 -18.48 12.01 6.91
C THR A 289 -18.62 13.43 6.38
N GLY A 290 -18.41 13.64 5.07
CA GLY A 290 -18.66 14.92 4.41
C GLY A 290 -20.11 15.39 4.56
N LEU A 291 -21.07 14.51 4.31
CA LEU A 291 -22.50 14.80 4.51
C LEU A 291 -22.83 15.18 5.97
N ARG A 292 -22.22 14.50 6.95
CA ARG A 292 -22.39 14.84 8.37
C ARG A 292 -21.74 16.17 8.72
N ALA A 293 -20.54 16.44 8.22
CA ALA A 293 -19.87 17.71 8.44
C ALA A 293 -20.69 18.88 7.86
N ILE A 294 -21.25 18.73 6.66
CA ILE A 294 -22.14 19.73 6.06
C ILE A 294 -23.41 19.94 6.89
N ARG A 295 -24.04 18.87 7.38
CA ARG A 295 -25.21 18.98 8.27
C ARG A 295 -24.87 19.65 9.59
N ALA A 296 -23.71 19.34 10.18
CA ALA A 296 -23.22 19.97 11.40
C ALA A 296 -22.99 21.48 11.20
N MET A 297 -22.40 21.88 10.06
CA MET A 297 -22.24 23.29 9.70
C MET A 297 -23.58 24.02 9.53
N ARG A 298 -24.65 23.31 9.16
CA ARG A 298 -26.02 23.83 9.06
C ARG A 298 -26.81 23.73 10.39
N GLY A 299 -26.14 23.49 11.51
CA GLY A 299 -26.76 23.44 12.85
C GLY A 299 -27.34 22.06 13.25
N GLY A 300 -27.12 21.01 12.46
CA GLY A 300 -27.50 19.64 12.83
C GLY A 300 -26.56 19.02 13.87
N ASP A 301 -26.98 17.92 14.51
CA ASP A 301 -26.12 17.17 15.43
C ASP A 301 -24.89 16.59 14.69
N PRO A 302 -23.65 16.99 15.04
CA PRO A 302 -22.44 16.45 14.42
C PRO A 302 -22.27 14.95 14.67
N GLY A 303 -22.85 14.43 15.75
CA GLY A 303 -22.63 13.06 16.20
C GLY A 303 -21.31 12.89 16.96
N ARG A 304 -21.30 11.89 17.84
CA ARG A 304 -20.25 11.65 18.84
C ARG A 304 -18.85 11.31 18.30
N ASN A 305 -18.74 10.90 17.04
CA ASN A 305 -17.49 10.42 16.42
C ASN A 305 -17.08 11.22 15.17
N LEU A 306 -17.67 12.41 14.95
CA LEU A 306 -17.38 13.21 13.74
C LEU A 306 -15.89 13.52 13.58
N PHE A 307 -15.23 13.95 14.67
CA PHE A 307 -13.80 14.27 14.60
C PHE A 307 -12.94 13.05 14.23
N LEU A 308 -13.21 11.88 14.82
CA LEU A 308 -12.51 10.64 14.46
C LEU A 308 -12.69 10.30 12.97
N ARG A 309 -13.90 10.46 12.45
CA ARG A 309 -14.17 10.21 11.03
C ARG A 309 -13.44 11.18 10.12
N ILE A 310 -13.43 12.47 10.45
CA ILE A 310 -12.69 13.49 9.70
C ILE A 310 -11.20 13.18 9.73
N PHE A 311 -10.66 12.84 10.91
CA PHE A 311 -9.27 12.44 11.06
C PHE A 311 -8.93 11.25 10.15
N LEU A 312 -9.72 10.18 10.18
CA LEU A 312 -9.51 9.00 9.34
C LEU A 312 -9.69 9.31 7.84
N ALA A 313 -10.64 10.18 7.47
CA ALA A 313 -10.85 10.59 6.08
C ALA A 313 -9.68 11.45 5.56
N VAL A 314 -9.15 12.36 6.38
CA VAL A 314 -7.95 13.14 6.05
C VAL A 314 -6.73 12.23 5.98
N TRP A 315 -6.58 11.29 6.92
CA TRP A 315 -5.49 10.31 6.89
C TRP A 315 -5.54 9.44 5.63
N PHE A 316 -6.70 8.86 5.31
CA PHE A 316 -6.90 8.08 4.10
C PHE A 316 -6.62 8.92 2.83
N GLY A 317 -7.29 10.06 2.70
CA GLY A 317 -7.19 10.91 1.51
C GLY A 317 -5.80 11.49 1.30
N LEU A 318 -5.16 12.00 2.37
CA LEU A 318 -3.83 12.61 2.25
C LEU A 318 -2.77 11.58 1.89
N ILE A 319 -2.75 10.41 2.52
CA ILE A 319 -1.78 9.36 2.19
C ILE A 319 -2.01 8.85 0.77
N PHE A 320 -3.25 8.61 0.37
CA PHE A 320 -3.58 8.23 -0.99
C PHE A 320 -3.10 9.27 -2.02
N LEU A 321 -3.35 10.56 -1.78
CA LEU A 321 -2.93 11.63 -2.69
C LEU A 321 -1.40 11.78 -2.74
N VAL A 322 -0.72 11.76 -1.59
CA VAL A 322 0.74 11.89 -1.53
C VAL A 322 1.40 10.71 -2.25
N LEU A 323 0.94 9.48 -2.03
CA LEU A 323 1.51 8.30 -2.69
C LEU A 323 1.17 8.25 -4.19
N SER A 324 0.00 8.72 -4.60
CA SER A 324 -0.37 8.78 -6.02
C SER A 324 0.39 9.89 -6.77
N TRP A 325 0.83 10.92 -6.06
CA TRP A 325 1.61 12.03 -6.63
C TRP A 325 3.12 11.79 -6.59
N ALA A 326 3.63 11.10 -5.57
CA ALA A 326 5.06 10.84 -5.41
C ALA A 326 5.65 10.05 -6.61
N GLY A 327 6.92 10.33 -6.91
CA GLY A 327 7.64 9.68 -8.01
C GLY A 327 7.94 8.19 -7.75
N GLU A 328 8.21 7.83 -6.49
CA GLU A 328 8.39 6.45 -6.08
C GLU A 328 7.04 5.83 -5.72
N LYS A 329 6.59 4.89 -6.55
CA LYS A 329 5.31 4.19 -6.39
C LYS A 329 5.55 2.69 -6.41
N MET A 330 5.17 2.05 -5.33
CA MET A 330 5.43 0.64 -5.10
C MET A 330 4.21 -0.01 -4.45
N PRO A 331 3.93 -1.29 -4.76
CA PRO A 331 2.65 -1.91 -4.40
C PRO A 331 2.47 -2.06 -2.88
N TRP A 332 3.55 -2.23 -2.11
CA TRP A 332 3.49 -2.30 -0.64
C TRP A 332 3.02 -1.01 0.03
N LEU A 333 3.13 0.14 -0.63
CA LEU A 333 2.70 1.41 -0.06
C LEU A 333 1.17 1.48 0.11
N ILE A 334 0.43 0.58 -0.56
CA ILE A 334 -1.01 0.40 -0.43
C ILE A 334 -1.46 0.23 1.03
N LEU A 335 -0.65 -0.41 1.87
CA LEU A 335 -0.94 -0.68 3.29
C LEU A 335 -1.27 0.60 4.06
N HIS A 336 -0.60 1.70 3.73
CA HIS A 336 -0.61 2.92 4.54
C HIS A 336 -1.86 3.77 4.34
N PHE A 337 -2.51 3.71 3.17
CA PHE A 337 -3.84 4.30 2.98
C PHE A 337 -4.97 3.27 3.21
N THR A 338 -4.68 1.98 3.05
CA THR A 338 -5.64 0.91 3.34
C THR A 338 -5.98 0.84 4.82
N LEU A 339 -5.00 1.03 5.72
CA LEU A 339 -5.24 1.05 7.17
C LEU A 339 -6.32 2.07 7.60
N PRO A 340 -6.20 3.38 7.30
CA PRO A 340 -7.26 4.34 7.62
C PRO A 340 -8.55 4.07 6.86
N ALA A 341 -8.50 3.54 5.63
CA ALA A 341 -9.70 3.15 4.88
C ALA A 341 -10.47 2.02 5.59
N ILE A 342 -9.76 0.99 6.11
CA ILE A 342 -10.35 -0.09 6.91
C ILE A 342 -10.98 0.48 8.19
N LEU A 343 -10.26 1.32 8.93
CA LEU A 343 -10.78 1.90 10.17
C LEU A 343 -12.03 2.76 9.92
N LEU A 344 -12.03 3.56 8.85
CA LEU A 344 -13.17 4.40 8.47
C LEU A 344 -14.35 3.57 7.98
N GLY A 345 -14.08 2.55 7.15
CA GLY A 345 -15.08 1.60 6.69
C GLY A 345 -15.71 0.80 7.83
N ALA A 346 -14.91 0.41 8.81
CA ALA A 346 -15.36 -0.28 10.01
C ALA A 346 -16.30 0.58 10.86
N VAL A 347 -16.12 1.91 10.89
CA VAL A 347 -17.10 2.83 11.51
C VAL A 347 -18.45 2.75 10.79
N VAL A 348 -18.46 2.69 9.45
CA VAL A 348 -19.69 2.57 8.65
C VAL A 348 -20.39 1.24 8.93
N VAL A 349 -19.65 0.13 8.83
CA VAL A 349 -20.17 -1.22 9.11
C VAL A 349 -20.70 -1.30 10.54
N GLY A 350 -19.96 -0.76 11.51
CA GLY A 350 -20.34 -0.73 12.91
C GLY A 350 -21.68 -0.02 13.15
N GLU A 351 -21.92 1.12 12.52
CA GLU A 351 -23.19 1.83 12.64
C GLU A 351 -24.36 1.11 11.97
N VAL A 352 -24.13 0.45 10.83
CA VAL A 352 -25.15 -0.39 10.20
C VAL A 352 -25.52 -1.54 11.11
N ALA A 353 -24.53 -2.19 11.72
CA ALA A 353 -24.74 -3.27 12.69
C ALA A 353 -25.47 -2.78 13.95
N ASP A 354 -25.06 -1.65 14.54
CA ASP A 354 -25.74 -1.06 15.71
C ASP A 354 -27.21 -0.77 15.41
N ARG A 355 -27.52 -0.19 14.24
CA ARG A 355 -28.90 0.08 13.80
C ARG A 355 -29.69 -1.21 13.59
N ALA A 356 -29.07 -2.24 13.00
CA ALA A 356 -29.70 -3.52 12.78
C ALA A 356 -30.03 -4.23 14.11
N VAL A 357 -29.11 -4.20 15.07
CA VAL A 357 -29.29 -4.80 16.41
C VAL A 357 -30.36 -4.05 17.21
N ALA A 358 -30.30 -2.72 17.26
CA ALA A 358 -31.29 -1.91 17.99
C ALA A 358 -32.71 -2.13 17.46
N TRP A 359 -32.86 -2.15 16.14
CA TRP A 359 -34.12 -2.44 15.48
C TRP A 359 -34.61 -3.88 15.72
N TYR A 360 -33.70 -4.86 15.77
CA TYR A 360 -34.08 -6.24 16.08
C TYR A 360 -34.57 -6.36 17.54
N GLY A 361 -33.91 -5.68 18.47
CA GLY A 361 -34.31 -5.65 19.88
C GLY A 361 -35.72 -5.10 20.09
N THR A 362 -36.03 -3.93 19.53
CA THR A 362 -37.38 -3.31 19.66
C THR A 362 -38.49 -4.16 19.07
N MET A 363 -38.16 -5.01 18.10
CA MET A 363 -39.12 -5.89 17.43
C MET A 363 -39.22 -7.27 18.10
N ALA A 364 -38.16 -7.77 18.74
CA ALA A 364 -38.18 -9.02 19.48
C ALA A 364 -39.18 -8.98 20.65
N ASP A 365 -39.33 -7.80 21.27
CA ASP A 365 -40.32 -7.54 22.32
C ASP A 365 -41.77 -7.54 21.78
N GLN A 366 -41.98 -7.26 20.48
CA GLN A 366 -43.29 -7.34 19.81
C GLN A 366 -43.56 -8.73 19.18
N ILE A 367 -42.53 -9.55 18.96
CA ILE A 367 -42.61 -10.87 18.30
C ILE A 367 -42.29 -11.97 19.32
N THR A 368 -43.02 -12.01 20.42
CA THR A 368 -43.14 -13.20 21.28
C THR A 368 -44.10 -14.25 20.68
N ALA A 369 -44.82 -13.95 19.60
CA ALA A 369 -45.89 -14.81 19.07
C ALA A 369 -45.56 -15.69 17.84
N ALA A 370 -44.40 -15.56 17.15
CA ALA A 370 -44.13 -16.38 15.95
C ALA A 370 -42.67 -16.83 15.83
N ARG A 371 -42.36 -18.02 16.36
CA ARG A 371 -41.06 -18.71 16.21
C ARG A 371 -40.66 -18.92 14.73
N ARG A 372 -41.65 -18.98 13.81
CA ARG A 372 -41.47 -19.25 12.38
C ARG A 372 -40.79 -18.12 11.58
N THR A 373 -40.96 -16.85 11.96
CA THR A 373 -40.40 -15.71 11.17
C THR A 373 -38.99 -15.31 11.58
N ARG A 374 -38.50 -15.77 12.73
CA ARG A 374 -37.15 -15.48 13.23
C ARG A 374 -36.05 -16.15 12.40
N LEU A 375 -36.32 -17.32 11.82
CA LEU A 375 -35.34 -18.08 11.04
C LEU A 375 -35.27 -17.64 9.57
N VAL A 376 -36.32 -17.01 9.03
CA VAL A 376 -36.40 -16.65 7.60
C VAL A 376 -35.26 -15.73 7.16
N GLY A 377 -34.86 -14.75 8.00
CA GLY A 377 -33.75 -13.84 7.70
C GLY A 377 -32.40 -14.57 7.61
N PRO A 378 -31.96 -15.27 8.68
CA PRO A 378 -30.74 -16.09 8.64
C PRO A 378 -30.75 -17.16 7.54
N THR A 379 -31.90 -17.82 7.31
CA THR A 379 -32.04 -18.79 6.21
C THR A 379 -31.87 -18.12 4.86
N LEU A 380 -32.46 -16.93 4.64
CA LEU A 380 -32.23 -16.15 3.42
C LEU A 380 -30.74 -15.82 3.24
N VAL A 381 -30.05 -15.37 4.29
CA VAL A 381 -28.60 -15.11 4.25
C VAL A 381 -27.84 -16.37 3.80
N GLY A 382 -28.10 -17.50 4.46
CA GLY A 382 -27.45 -18.77 4.13
C GLY A 382 -27.71 -19.22 2.68
N LEU A 383 -28.96 -19.13 2.22
CA LEU A 383 -29.32 -19.49 0.84
C LEU A 383 -28.68 -18.56 -0.19
N LEU A 384 -28.64 -17.26 0.05
CA LEU A 384 -27.99 -16.30 -0.86
C LEU A 384 -26.47 -16.56 -0.95
N VAL A 385 -25.82 -16.85 0.18
CA VAL A 385 -24.39 -17.22 0.20
C VAL A 385 -24.15 -18.54 -0.54
N LEU A 386 -25.02 -19.55 -0.34
CA LEU A 386 -24.94 -20.83 -1.05
C LEU A 386 -25.16 -20.66 -2.56
N LEU A 387 -26.11 -19.82 -2.98
CA LEU A 387 -26.34 -19.53 -4.40
C LEU A 387 -25.15 -18.80 -5.02
N ALA A 388 -24.54 -17.85 -4.31
CA ALA A 388 -23.32 -17.19 -4.79
C ALA A 388 -22.14 -18.16 -4.90
N GLY A 389 -21.96 -19.07 -3.94
CA GLY A 389 -20.95 -20.13 -4.01
C GLY A 389 -21.21 -21.11 -5.16
N SER A 390 -22.48 -21.49 -5.37
CA SER A 390 -22.89 -22.35 -6.48
C SER A 390 -22.64 -21.67 -7.83
N TRP A 391 -22.93 -20.38 -7.93
CA TRP A 391 -22.62 -19.57 -9.11
C TRP A 391 -21.12 -19.53 -9.37
N PHE A 392 -20.30 -19.30 -8.34
CA PHE A 392 -18.85 -19.25 -8.47
C PHE A 392 -18.28 -20.59 -8.96
N ILE A 393 -18.72 -21.73 -8.40
CA ILE A 393 -18.28 -23.07 -8.83
C ILE A 393 -18.69 -23.34 -10.28
N LEU A 394 -19.93 -22.96 -10.63
CA LEU A 394 -20.43 -23.11 -11.99
C LEU A 394 -19.66 -22.23 -12.98
N ALA A 395 -19.40 -20.98 -12.63
CA ALA A 395 -18.59 -20.06 -13.42
C ALA A 395 -17.17 -20.61 -13.60
N ALA A 396 -16.50 -21.02 -12.51
CA ALA A 396 -15.21 -21.69 -12.56
C ALA A 396 -15.20 -22.86 -13.55
N ARG A 397 -16.19 -23.76 -13.48
CA ARG A 397 -16.30 -24.90 -14.40
C ARG A 397 -16.51 -24.45 -15.86
N LEU A 398 -17.40 -23.51 -16.10
CA LEU A 398 -17.79 -23.12 -17.46
C LEU A 398 -16.73 -22.25 -18.14
N THR A 399 -16.04 -21.37 -17.40
CA THR A 399 -15.17 -20.34 -17.99
C THR A 399 -13.67 -20.54 -17.79
N TRP A 400 -13.22 -21.48 -16.94
CA TRP A 400 -11.77 -21.74 -16.77
C TRP A 400 -11.12 -22.27 -18.05
N GLY A 401 -11.70 -23.33 -18.63
CA GLY A 401 -11.32 -23.90 -19.92
C GLY A 401 -9.91 -24.53 -19.99
N PRO A 402 -9.62 -25.35 -21.02
CA PRO A 402 -8.28 -25.91 -21.24
C PRO A 402 -7.33 -24.86 -21.84
N TYR A 403 -6.04 -25.15 -21.75
CA TYR A 403 -5.05 -24.50 -22.59
C TYR A 403 -5.20 -24.98 -24.03
N ILE A 404 -5.25 -24.05 -24.97
CA ILE A 404 -5.31 -24.34 -26.40
C ILE A 404 -4.02 -23.84 -27.03
N GLU A 405 -3.44 -24.62 -27.93
CA GLU A 405 -2.29 -24.18 -28.72
C GLU A 405 -2.74 -23.15 -29.75
N VAL A 406 -2.08 -22.01 -29.75
CA VAL A 406 -2.25 -20.94 -30.74
C VAL A 406 -0.90 -20.78 -31.48
N GLN A 407 -0.92 -20.15 -32.65
CA GLN A 407 0.30 -19.86 -33.43
C GLN A 407 1.41 -19.26 -32.54
N ASN A 408 2.66 -19.63 -32.80
CA ASN A 408 3.89 -19.24 -32.07
C ASN A 408 4.12 -19.93 -30.70
N SER A 409 3.61 -21.16 -30.52
CA SER A 409 3.81 -21.94 -29.29
C SER A 409 3.25 -21.26 -28.04
N GLU A 410 2.23 -20.41 -28.23
CA GLU A 410 1.47 -19.81 -27.14
C GLU A 410 0.33 -20.75 -26.74
N TYR A 411 0.12 -20.89 -25.42
CA TYR A 411 -0.93 -21.73 -24.87
C TYR A 411 -1.86 -20.90 -23.99
N PRO A 412 -2.72 -20.02 -24.56
CA PRO A 412 -3.74 -19.34 -23.78
C PRO A 412 -4.85 -20.30 -23.35
N ARG A 413 -5.51 -19.99 -22.23
CA ARG A 413 -6.75 -20.69 -21.86
C ARG A 413 -7.92 -20.13 -22.66
N ALA A 414 -8.76 -21.00 -23.19
CA ALA A 414 -10.01 -20.61 -23.86
C ALA A 414 -11.21 -21.36 -23.29
N VAL A 415 -12.39 -20.74 -23.35
CA VAL A 415 -13.64 -21.38 -22.94
C VAL A 415 -13.91 -22.58 -23.85
N ALA A 416 -14.20 -23.73 -23.26
CA ALA A 416 -14.50 -24.94 -24.02
C ALA A 416 -15.79 -24.73 -24.86
N PRO A 417 -15.84 -25.17 -26.13
CA PRO A 417 -17.02 -24.99 -26.98
C PRO A 417 -18.31 -25.53 -26.34
N THR A 418 -18.23 -26.69 -25.68
CA THR A 418 -19.37 -27.29 -24.97
C THR A 418 -19.88 -26.45 -23.79
N SER A 419 -19.04 -25.60 -23.21
CA SER A 419 -19.44 -24.68 -22.14
C SER A 419 -20.23 -23.49 -22.68
N LEU A 420 -20.00 -23.10 -23.94
CA LEU A 420 -20.73 -22.01 -24.59
C LEU A 420 -22.21 -22.35 -24.76
N ASP A 421 -22.54 -23.61 -25.08
CA ASP A 421 -23.93 -24.07 -25.18
C ASP A 421 -24.67 -24.11 -23.82
N GLN A 422 -23.92 -24.04 -22.72
CA GLN A 422 -24.42 -24.14 -21.35
C GLN A 422 -24.41 -22.80 -20.59
N TRP A 423 -24.20 -21.68 -21.30
CA TRP A 423 -24.09 -20.34 -20.69
C TRP A 423 -25.28 -19.98 -19.79
N TRP A 424 -26.49 -20.43 -20.16
CA TRP A 424 -27.74 -20.13 -19.44
C TRP A 424 -27.73 -20.66 -18.00
N LEU A 425 -26.92 -21.68 -17.68
CA LEU A 425 -26.77 -22.17 -16.32
C LEU A 425 -26.28 -21.06 -15.37
N LEU A 426 -25.45 -20.12 -15.85
CA LEU A 426 -24.94 -19.00 -15.04
C LEU A 426 -26.04 -18.03 -14.61
N SER A 427 -27.19 -18.02 -15.30
CA SER A 427 -28.33 -17.19 -14.93
C SER A 427 -29.17 -17.77 -13.79
N LEU A 428 -29.10 -19.09 -13.55
CA LEU A 428 -29.98 -19.77 -12.58
C LEU A 428 -29.76 -19.28 -11.14
N PRO A 429 -28.53 -19.22 -10.59
CA PRO A 429 -28.36 -18.81 -9.20
C PRO A 429 -28.76 -17.34 -8.93
N PRO A 430 -28.40 -16.34 -9.78
CA PRO A 430 -28.89 -14.97 -9.62
C PRO A 430 -30.42 -14.86 -9.69
N LEU A 431 -31.07 -15.54 -10.63
CA LEU A 431 -32.54 -15.55 -10.73
C LEU A 431 -33.19 -16.18 -9.49
N ALA A 432 -32.64 -17.30 -9.00
CA ALA A 432 -33.09 -17.91 -7.76
C ALA A 432 -32.89 -16.99 -6.55
N ALA A 433 -31.78 -16.23 -6.50
CA ALA A 433 -31.53 -15.26 -5.45
C ALA A 433 -32.57 -14.12 -5.45
N VAL A 434 -32.89 -13.58 -6.63
CA VAL A 434 -33.94 -12.55 -6.78
C VAL A 434 -35.30 -13.09 -6.35
N ALA A 435 -35.65 -14.32 -6.76
CA ALA A 435 -36.89 -14.97 -6.35
C ALA A 435 -36.96 -15.17 -4.82
N LEU A 436 -35.86 -15.65 -4.20
CA LEU A 436 -35.79 -15.80 -2.73
C LEU A 436 -35.91 -14.47 -2.00
N ILE A 437 -35.31 -13.39 -2.53
CA ILE A 437 -35.47 -12.05 -1.96
C ILE A 437 -36.93 -11.61 -2.07
N ALA A 438 -37.57 -11.76 -3.23
CA ALA A 438 -38.97 -11.40 -3.42
C ALA A 438 -39.91 -12.17 -2.47
N VAL A 439 -39.68 -13.49 -2.32
CA VAL A 439 -40.38 -14.34 -1.37
C VAL A 439 -40.15 -13.84 0.07
N ALA A 440 -38.90 -13.56 0.45
CA ALA A 440 -38.59 -13.01 1.77
C ALA A 440 -39.25 -11.66 2.01
N VAL A 441 -39.28 -10.75 1.03
CA VAL A 441 -40.01 -9.47 1.14
C VAL A 441 -41.47 -9.71 1.50
N ARG A 442 -42.12 -10.73 0.94
CA ARG A 442 -43.51 -11.08 1.25
C ARG A 442 -43.71 -11.62 2.67
N PHE A 443 -42.73 -12.34 3.23
CA PHE A 443 -42.83 -13.00 4.54
C PHE A 443 -42.31 -12.14 5.71
N ILE A 444 -41.21 -11.42 5.51
CA ILE A 444 -40.52 -10.64 6.54
C ILE A 444 -40.50 -9.13 6.27
N GLY A 445 -41.03 -8.68 5.13
CA GLY A 445 -41.10 -7.27 4.75
C GLY A 445 -39.81 -6.76 4.09
N THR A 446 -39.93 -5.69 3.30
CA THR A 446 -38.84 -5.12 2.49
C THR A 446 -37.58 -4.83 3.29
N ARG A 447 -37.74 -4.20 4.45
CA ARG A 447 -36.59 -3.78 5.26
C ARG A 447 -35.78 -4.97 5.82
N ARG A 448 -36.45 -6.06 6.21
CA ARG A 448 -35.76 -7.25 6.76
C ARG A 448 -35.07 -8.05 5.66
N ALA A 449 -35.76 -8.22 4.54
CA ALA A 449 -35.18 -8.83 3.35
C ALA A 449 -33.96 -8.02 2.87
N ALA A 450 -34.04 -6.68 2.89
CA ALA A 450 -32.92 -5.81 2.55
C ALA A 450 -31.73 -5.96 3.51
N TYR A 451 -31.96 -6.00 4.83
CA TYR A 451 -30.86 -6.26 5.78
C TYR A 451 -30.24 -7.65 5.58
N ALA A 452 -31.06 -8.69 5.39
CA ALA A 452 -30.57 -10.05 5.11
C ALA A 452 -29.77 -10.12 3.80
N ALA A 453 -30.27 -9.51 2.72
CA ALA A 453 -29.57 -9.43 1.45
C ALA A 453 -28.25 -8.66 1.59
N LEU A 454 -28.23 -7.51 2.26
CA LEU A 454 -27.02 -6.74 2.51
C LEU A 454 -26.00 -7.54 3.34
N THR A 455 -26.45 -8.25 4.39
CA THR A 455 -25.57 -9.13 5.16
C THR A 455 -24.99 -10.25 4.30
N ALA A 456 -25.80 -10.88 3.44
CA ALA A 456 -25.32 -11.88 2.50
C ALA A 456 -24.27 -11.29 1.54
N THR A 457 -24.53 -10.12 0.96
CA THR A 457 -23.58 -9.42 0.09
C THR A 457 -22.25 -9.16 0.78
N VAL A 458 -22.25 -8.67 2.03
CA VAL A 458 -21.01 -8.44 2.79
C VAL A 458 -20.25 -9.74 3.04
N ILE A 459 -20.95 -10.84 3.37
CA ILE A 459 -20.32 -12.16 3.53
C ILE A 459 -19.71 -12.63 2.21
N ILE A 460 -20.45 -12.55 1.10
CA ILE A 460 -19.98 -12.95 -0.23
C ILE A 460 -18.73 -12.15 -0.63
N LEU A 461 -18.75 -10.82 -0.48
CA LEU A 461 -17.60 -9.97 -0.76
C LEU A 461 -16.40 -10.27 0.14
N SER A 462 -16.65 -10.68 1.39
CA SER A 462 -15.60 -11.10 2.32
C SER A 462 -15.00 -12.45 1.94
N LEU A 463 -15.81 -13.42 1.50
CA LEU A 463 -15.35 -14.70 0.99
C LEU A 463 -14.54 -14.54 -0.30
N PHE A 464 -14.97 -13.64 -1.19
CA PHE A 464 -14.18 -13.28 -2.36
C PHE A 464 -12.83 -12.68 -1.96
N GLN A 465 -12.77 -11.91 -0.86
CA GLN A 465 -11.52 -11.25 -0.44
C GLN A 465 -10.55 -12.25 0.18
N VAL A 466 -11.09 -13.19 0.96
CA VAL A 466 -10.36 -14.36 1.43
C VAL A 466 -9.84 -15.19 0.25
N HIS A 467 -10.65 -15.39 -0.80
CA HIS A 467 -10.20 -16.10 -2.00
C HIS A 467 -9.00 -15.40 -2.66
N ALA A 468 -9.11 -14.10 -2.95
CA ALA A 468 -8.02 -13.34 -3.58
C ALA A 468 -6.76 -13.30 -2.69
N GLY A 469 -6.92 -13.04 -1.39
CA GLY A 469 -5.80 -13.02 -0.44
C GLY A 469 -5.15 -14.39 -0.27
N PHE A 470 -5.92 -15.47 -0.25
CA PHE A 470 -5.40 -16.83 -0.12
C PHE A 470 -4.58 -17.23 -1.35
N ARG A 471 -5.09 -16.92 -2.55
CA ARG A 471 -4.36 -17.17 -3.80
C ARG A 471 -3.04 -16.42 -3.84
N LEU A 472 -3.11 -15.08 -3.70
CA LEU A 472 -1.94 -14.20 -3.70
C LEU A 472 -0.89 -14.64 -2.67
N THR A 473 -1.33 -15.03 -1.48
CA THR A 473 -0.40 -15.33 -0.39
C THR A 473 0.14 -16.75 -0.49
N TYR A 474 -0.73 -17.76 -0.58
CA TYR A 474 -0.34 -19.15 -0.35
C TYR A 474 -0.16 -19.98 -1.62
N LEU A 475 -0.75 -19.56 -2.75
CA LEU A 475 -0.68 -20.33 -4.00
C LEU A 475 0.27 -19.70 -5.01
N ASP A 476 0.17 -18.40 -5.21
CA ASP A 476 0.86 -17.67 -6.28
C ASP A 476 1.89 -16.65 -5.72
N GLY A 477 2.27 -16.75 -4.43
CA GLY A 477 3.05 -15.73 -3.72
C GLY A 477 4.50 -15.55 -4.15
N ASP A 478 5.00 -16.40 -5.04
CA ASP A 478 6.35 -16.40 -5.63
C ASP A 478 6.32 -16.30 -7.17
N ILE A 479 5.14 -16.06 -7.76
CA ILE A 479 4.95 -15.91 -9.21
C ILE A 479 4.28 -14.55 -9.46
N ALA A 480 4.84 -13.69 -10.31
CA ALA A 480 4.34 -12.31 -10.52
C ALA A 480 3.03 -12.21 -11.34
N ARG A 481 2.02 -13.00 -10.98
CA ARG A 481 0.67 -12.97 -11.58
C ARG A 481 -0.22 -11.87 -11.01
N ASP A 482 0.08 -11.41 -9.80
CA ASP A 482 -0.64 -10.37 -9.09
C ASP A 482 0.20 -9.09 -9.04
N THR A 483 -0.42 -7.94 -9.31
CA THR A 483 0.16 -6.58 -9.21
C THR A 483 0.79 -6.26 -7.86
N LEU A 484 0.34 -6.91 -6.77
CA LEU A 484 0.99 -6.76 -5.46
C LEU A 484 2.41 -7.38 -5.43
N ILE A 485 2.78 -8.17 -6.44
CA ILE A 485 4.07 -8.82 -6.58
C ILE A 485 4.95 -8.00 -7.54
N TYR A 486 5.73 -7.07 -6.99
CA TYR A 486 6.58 -6.17 -7.78
C TYR A 486 7.65 -6.90 -8.61
N ASN A 487 8.54 -7.61 -7.92
CA ASN A 487 9.63 -8.36 -8.51
C ASN A 487 10.05 -9.42 -7.50
N THR A 488 9.88 -10.69 -7.84
CA THR A 488 10.21 -11.81 -6.97
C THR A 488 11.13 -12.79 -7.70
N THR A 489 12.00 -13.43 -6.93
CA THR A 489 12.72 -14.61 -7.40
C THR A 489 11.71 -15.68 -7.78
N SER A 490 11.91 -16.31 -8.93
CA SER A 490 11.07 -17.39 -9.43
C SER A 490 11.25 -18.71 -8.65
N PRO A 491 10.27 -19.62 -8.70
CA PRO A 491 10.41 -20.98 -8.19
C PRO A 491 11.56 -21.77 -8.86
N ASP A 492 11.89 -21.44 -10.10
CA ASP A 492 13.02 -22.02 -10.85
C ASP A 492 14.35 -21.89 -10.09
N VAL A 493 14.57 -20.80 -9.36
CA VAL A 493 15.80 -20.59 -8.59
C VAL A 493 15.85 -21.48 -7.36
N THR A 494 14.73 -21.63 -6.63
CA THR A 494 14.71 -22.51 -5.45
C THR A 494 14.86 -23.96 -5.85
N GLN A 495 14.22 -24.37 -6.95
CA GLN A 495 14.42 -25.70 -7.54
C GLN A 495 15.89 -25.90 -7.96
N LEU A 496 16.48 -24.95 -8.69
CA LEU A 496 17.88 -25.04 -9.11
C LEU A 496 18.83 -25.20 -7.92
N VAL A 497 18.62 -24.44 -6.85
CA VAL A 497 19.48 -24.49 -5.66
C VAL A 497 19.35 -25.85 -4.96
N ASP A 498 18.15 -26.42 -4.87
CA ASP A 498 17.95 -27.78 -4.32
C ASP A 498 18.61 -28.84 -5.20
N ASP A 499 18.39 -28.79 -6.52
CA ASP A 499 18.97 -29.72 -7.48
C ASP A 499 20.51 -29.70 -7.42
N LEU A 500 21.11 -28.50 -7.38
CA LEU A 500 22.57 -28.33 -7.29
C LEU A 500 23.11 -28.71 -5.91
N GLY A 501 22.35 -28.49 -4.83
CA GLY A 501 22.67 -28.97 -3.49
C GLY A 501 22.76 -30.49 -3.44
N ARG A 502 21.76 -31.19 -4.00
CA ARG A 502 21.79 -32.65 -4.11
C ARG A 502 22.92 -33.13 -5.00
N LEU A 503 23.16 -32.47 -6.14
CA LEU A 503 24.27 -32.80 -7.05
C LEU A 503 25.62 -32.66 -6.33
N SER A 504 25.82 -31.57 -5.59
CA SER A 504 27.01 -31.34 -4.78
C SER A 504 27.17 -32.41 -3.71
N ALA A 505 26.10 -32.73 -2.97
CA ALA A 505 26.13 -33.75 -1.93
C ALA A 505 26.54 -35.13 -2.47
N VAL A 506 26.03 -35.52 -3.65
CA VAL A 506 26.36 -36.81 -4.29
C VAL A 506 27.80 -36.82 -4.85
N THR A 507 28.29 -35.69 -5.36
CA THR A 507 29.59 -35.63 -6.06
C THR A 507 30.76 -35.29 -5.14
N THR A 508 30.56 -34.41 -4.16
CA THR A 508 31.61 -33.91 -3.25
C THR A 508 31.37 -34.28 -1.79
N GLY A 509 30.23 -34.87 -1.43
CA GLY A 509 29.91 -35.23 -0.05
C GLY A 509 29.38 -34.07 0.82
N GLY A 510 29.09 -32.91 0.22
CA GLY A 510 28.63 -31.68 0.89
C GLY A 510 28.44 -30.54 -0.11
N ASP A 511 28.48 -29.29 0.34
CA ASP A 511 28.28 -28.07 -0.50
C ASP A 511 29.60 -27.53 -1.11
N ASP A 512 30.55 -28.43 -1.38
CA ASP A 512 31.89 -28.10 -1.85
C ASP A 512 32.00 -27.97 -3.38
N MET A 513 30.95 -28.28 -4.14
CA MET A 513 30.95 -28.13 -5.59
C MET A 513 31.20 -26.67 -5.98
N VAL A 514 32.12 -26.46 -6.92
CA VAL A 514 32.39 -25.13 -7.48
C VAL A 514 31.24 -24.72 -8.40
N ILE A 515 30.47 -23.72 -7.96
CA ILE A 515 29.41 -23.09 -8.76
C ILE A 515 29.89 -21.71 -9.19
N ALA A 516 29.96 -21.51 -10.50
CA ALA A 516 30.36 -20.26 -11.12
C ALA A 516 29.15 -19.40 -11.48
N HIS A 517 29.23 -18.09 -11.27
CA HIS A 517 28.20 -17.15 -11.71
C HIS A 517 28.76 -15.87 -12.35
N ASP A 518 27.96 -15.23 -13.20
CA ASP A 518 28.27 -13.91 -13.77
C ASP A 518 27.84 -12.75 -12.85
N ASN A 519 28.06 -11.51 -13.29
CA ASN A 519 27.57 -10.30 -12.63
C ASN A 519 26.04 -10.14 -12.71
N CYS A 520 25.41 -10.73 -13.72
CA CYS A 520 24.00 -10.51 -14.03
C CYS A 520 23.07 -11.30 -13.12
N THR A 521 23.53 -12.49 -12.74
CA THR A 521 22.80 -13.45 -11.90
C THR A 521 23.28 -13.45 -10.44
N GLU A 522 24.41 -12.78 -10.14
CA GLU A 522 24.98 -12.67 -8.80
C GLU A 522 23.94 -12.31 -7.74
N TRP A 523 23.14 -11.27 -7.94
CA TRP A 523 22.01 -10.98 -7.07
C TRP A 523 20.70 -11.45 -7.72
N PRO A 524 19.93 -12.37 -7.11
CA PRO A 524 20.02 -12.81 -5.70
C PRO A 524 20.76 -14.13 -5.46
N LEU A 525 21.36 -14.78 -6.48
CA LEU A 525 21.92 -16.13 -6.34
C LEU A 525 23.00 -16.26 -5.26
N ILE A 526 23.79 -15.22 -5.01
CA ILE A 526 24.81 -15.19 -3.95
C ILE A 526 24.20 -15.45 -2.55
N TRP A 527 22.94 -15.05 -2.34
CA TRP A 527 22.22 -15.30 -1.10
C TRP A 527 21.73 -16.75 -0.99
N TYR A 528 21.30 -17.33 -2.12
CA TYR A 528 20.83 -18.71 -2.19
C TYR A 528 21.98 -19.71 -2.08
N PHE A 529 23.12 -19.43 -2.71
CA PHE A 529 24.35 -20.23 -2.62
C PHE A 529 25.30 -19.76 -1.51
N ARG A 530 24.79 -19.08 -0.47
CA ARG A 530 25.65 -18.54 0.61
C ARG A 530 26.45 -19.63 1.34
N ASP A 531 25.89 -20.83 1.41
CA ASP A 531 26.45 -21.98 2.12
C ASP A 531 27.50 -22.74 1.25
N PHE A 532 27.52 -22.49 -0.07
CA PHE A 532 28.56 -23.00 -0.97
C PHE A 532 29.84 -22.16 -0.85
N GLY A 533 30.85 -22.70 -0.16
CA GLY A 533 32.10 -22.00 0.13
C GLY A 533 33.01 -21.80 -1.08
N ASN A 534 32.92 -22.67 -2.09
CA ASN A 534 33.81 -22.69 -3.25
C ASN A 534 33.23 -21.99 -4.48
N ARG A 535 32.18 -21.18 -4.33
CA ARG A 535 31.56 -20.42 -5.43
C ARG A 535 32.54 -19.42 -6.04
N GLN A 536 32.43 -19.22 -7.36
CA GLN A 536 33.34 -18.36 -8.11
C GLN A 536 32.57 -17.36 -8.98
N LYS A 537 33.18 -16.20 -9.22
CA LYS A 537 32.61 -15.14 -10.03
C LYS A 537 33.43 -14.97 -11.31
N TYR A 538 32.76 -14.96 -12.46
CA TYR A 538 33.42 -14.79 -13.76
C TYR A 538 32.90 -13.55 -14.50
N ASN A 539 33.78 -12.94 -15.28
CA ASN A 539 33.47 -11.77 -16.14
C ASN A 539 33.56 -12.11 -17.63
N SER A 540 33.93 -13.36 -17.97
CA SER A 540 34.02 -13.91 -19.32
C SER A 540 34.03 -15.45 -19.24
N GLU A 541 33.89 -16.14 -20.37
CA GLU A 541 34.01 -17.60 -20.43
C GLU A 541 35.36 -18.09 -19.84
N PRO A 542 35.35 -19.12 -18.97
CA PRO A 542 36.58 -19.70 -18.44
C PRO A 542 37.30 -20.56 -19.51
N PRO A 543 38.63 -20.55 -19.56
CA PRO A 543 39.40 -21.50 -20.38
C PRO A 543 39.07 -22.94 -20.03
N VAL A 544 39.11 -23.86 -21.01
CA VAL A 544 38.72 -25.29 -20.86
C VAL A 544 39.41 -26.00 -19.69
N ALA A 545 40.65 -25.63 -19.35
CA ALA A 545 41.40 -26.23 -18.25
C ALA A 545 40.91 -25.83 -16.84
N GLU A 546 40.11 -24.76 -16.72
CA GLU A 546 39.64 -24.17 -15.45
C GLU A 546 38.10 -24.21 -15.34
N GLN A 547 37.46 -25.04 -16.17
CA GLN A 547 36.02 -25.09 -16.31
C GLN A 547 35.35 -25.76 -15.09
N PRO A 548 34.52 -25.02 -14.33
CA PRO A 548 33.91 -25.51 -13.10
C PRO A 548 32.75 -26.48 -13.40
N PRO A 549 32.36 -27.36 -12.46
CA PRO A 549 31.22 -28.27 -12.61
C PRO A 549 29.94 -27.62 -13.14
N VAL A 550 29.63 -26.41 -12.68
CA VAL A 550 28.43 -25.66 -13.04
C VAL A 550 28.77 -24.19 -13.31
N ILE A 551 28.23 -23.64 -14.41
CA ILE A 551 28.30 -22.21 -14.75
C ILE A 551 26.88 -21.65 -14.84
N ILE A 552 26.64 -20.50 -14.22
CA ILE A 552 25.35 -19.82 -14.21
C ILE A 552 25.52 -18.41 -14.78
N GLY A 553 24.71 -18.04 -15.76
CA GLY A 553 24.77 -16.68 -16.29
C GLY A 553 23.82 -16.43 -17.44
N VAL A 554 23.86 -15.21 -17.96
CA VAL A 554 23.04 -14.80 -19.10
C VAL A 554 23.88 -14.85 -20.37
N PRO A 555 23.47 -15.55 -21.45
CA PRO A 555 24.17 -15.54 -22.73
C PRO A 555 24.28 -14.12 -23.33
N GLY A 556 25.39 -13.81 -23.99
CA GLY A 556 25.65 -12.47 -24.54
C GLY A 556 24.76 -12.05 -25.71
N ASP A 557 24.17 -13.01 -26.43
CA ASP A 557 23.26 -12.81 -27.56
C ASP A 557 21.80 -12.55 -27.14
N TRP A 558 21.46 -12.85 -25.89
CA TRP A 558 20.10 -12.73 -25.37
C TRP A 558 19.68 -11.29 -25.10
N ASP A 559 20.61 -10.35 -24.92
CA ASP A 559 20.24 -8.94 -24.75
C ASP A 559 21.39 -7.93 -24.97
N ALA A 560 21.50 -7.39 -26.19
CA ALA A 560 22.41 -6.27 -26.49
C ALA A 560 21.97 -4.92 -25.88
N SER A 561 20.77 -4.85 -25.27
CA SER A 561 20.17 -3.61 -24.73
C SER A 561 20.19 -3.52 -23.19
N ARG A 562 20.56 -4.60 -22.49
CA ARG A 562 20.73 -4.61 -21.03
C ARG A 562 22.21 -4.46 -20.67
N ALA A 563 22.47 -3.70 -19.62
CA ALA A 563 23.79 -3.31 -19.13
C ALA A 563 24.65 -4.46 -18.54
N CYS A 564 24.63 -5.66 -19.13
CA CYS A 564 25.33 -6.82 -18.61
C CYS A 564 25.97 -7.67 -19.74
N PRO A 565 27.15 -7.28 -20.24
CA PRO A 565 27.92 -8.08 -21.17
C PRO A 565 28.67 -9.16 -20.37
N SER A 566 28.00 -10.27 -20.09
CA SER A 566 28.61 -11.43 -19.40
C SER A 566 29.73 -12.10 -20.22
N GLY A 567 29.71 -11.91 -21.55
CA GLY A 567 30.62 -12.57 -22.48
C GLY A 567 30.44 -14.08 -22.60
N LEU A 568 29.39 -14.66 -22.00
CA LEU A 568 29.05 -16.08 -22.08
C LEU A 568 28.41 -16.39 -23.43
N GLY A 569 28.92 -17.41 -24.11
CA GLY A 569 28.39 -17.93 -25.36
C GLY A 569 27.11 -18.72 -25.15
N GLU A 570 26.31 -18.81 -26.21
CA GLU A 570 25.05 -19.54 -26.17
C GLU A 570 25.28 -21.02 -25.84
N GLN A 571 26.36 -21.61 -26.34
CA GLN A 571 26.81 -22.96 -26.03
C GLN A 571 28.27 -22.93 -25.57
N ILE A 572 28.56 -23.63 -24.47
CA ILE A 572 29.91 -23.79 -23.95
C ILE A 572 30.35 -25.23 -24.26
N GLU A 573 31.50 -25.39 -24.90
CA GLU A 573 32.05 -26.71 -25.20
C GLU A 573 32.21 -27.54 -23.92
N GLY A 574 31.74 -28.78 -23.92
CA GLY A 574 31.78 -29.67 -22.74
C GLY A 574 30.62 -29.51 -21.76
N TYR A 575 29.63 -28.66 -22.05
CA TYR A 575 28.46 -28.44 -21.20
C TYR A 575 27.13 -28.68 -21.91
N THR A 576 26.13 -29.04 -21.12
CA THR A 576 24.71 -29.04 -21.50
C THR A 576 24.05 -27.84 -20.83
N ALA A 577 23.38 -27.00 -21.63
CA ALA A 577 22.73 -25.78 -21.17
C ALA A 577 21.23 -25.99 -20.93
N GLN A 578 20.72 -25.43 -19.84
CA GLN A 578 19.30 -25.37 -19.53
C GLN A 578 18.88 -23.94 -19.16
N THR A 579 17.71 -23.53 -19.64
CA THR A 579 17.17 -22.19 -19.39
C THR A 579 16.26 -22.20 -18.18
N TYR A 580 16.44 -21.20 -17.32
CA TYR A 580 15.61 -20.93 -16.15
C TYR A 580 15.16 -19.48 -16.17
N VAL A 581 14.11 -19.20 -15.42
CA VAL A 581 13.71 -17.83 -15.09
C VAL A 581 14.38 -17.45 -13.77
N LEU A 582 15.03 -16.29 -13.68
CA LEU A 582 15.59 -15.74 -12.44
C LEU A 582 14.53 -14.97 -11.65
N ARG A 583 13.74 -14.16 -12.37
CA ARG A 583 12.74 -13.26 -11.80
C ARG A 583 11.53 -13.14 -12.71
N TRP A 584 10.36 -13.11 -12.08
CA TRP A 584 9.10 -12.80 -12.75
C TRP A 584 8.76 -11.33 -12.64
N HIS A 585 8.22 -10.79 -13.72
CA HIS A 585 7.68 -9.45 -13.82
C HIS A 585 6.25 -9.51 -14.35
N GLU A 586 5.39 -8.74 -13.70
CA GLU A 586 4.01 -8.52 -14.15
C GLU A 586 4.01 -7.87 -15.55
N PRO A 587 3.13 -8.30 -16.47
CA PRO A 587 2.89 -7.60 -17.73
C PRO A 587 2.04 -6.34 -17.50
N GLU A 588 2.65 -5.29 -16.95
CA GLU A 588 1.97 -4.05 -16.51
C GLU A 588 1.09 -3.40 -17.61
N TRP A 589 1.49 -3.52 -18.88
CA TRP A 589 0.73 -3.05 -20.05
C TRP A 589 -0.59 -3.79 -20.27
N ALA A 590 -0.60 -5.09 -19.97
CA ALA A 590 -1.78 -5.92 -20.10
C ALA A 590 -2.81 -5.64 -18.99
N ILE A 591 -2.39 -4.97 -17.91
CA ILE A 591 -3.19 -4.87 -16.68
C ILE A 591 -3.65 -3.44 -16.43
N TYR A 592 -2.73 -2.47 -16.38
CA TYR A 592 -3.09 -1.11 -15.99
C TYR A 592 -2.44 0.02 -16.81
N ARG A 593 -1.26 -0.12 -17.42
CA ARG A 593 -0.61 1.06 -18.08
C ARG A 593 -1.43 1.67 -19.21
N ASN A 594 -2.26 0.87 -19.89
CA ASN A 594 -3.17 1.32 -20.94
C ASN A 594 -4.45 2.01 -20.42
N PHE A 595 -4.66 2.10 -19.10
CA PHE A 595 -5.89 2.64 -18.52
C PHE A 595 -6.09 4.12 -18.81
N ALA A 596 -5.06 4.94 -18.69
CA ALA A 596 -5.14 6.37 -19.00
C ALA A 596 -3.79 6.94 -19.42
N ILE A 597 -3.81 8.12 -20.03
CA ILE A 597 -2.59 8.89 -20.32
C ILE A 597 -1.98 9.36 -18.99
N ALA A 598 -0.67 9.09 -18.84
CA ALA A 598 0.16 9.51 -17.73
C ALA A 598 1.35 10.33 -18.27
N PRO A 599 1.25 11.67 -18.33
CA PRO A 599 2.30 12.52 -18.91
C PRO A 599 3.52 12.71 -18.01
N GLU A 600 3.43 12.32 -16.74
CA GLU A 600 4.50 12.46 -15.75
C GLU A 600 5.60 11.39 -15.86
N ILE A 601 5.40 10.37 -16.69
CA ILE A 601 6.34 9.29 -16.98
C ILE A 601 6.74 9.29 -18.47
N PRO A 602 7.86 8.65 -18.87
CA PRO A 602 8.28 8.58 -20.27
C PRO A 602 7.16 8.07 -21.19
N ALA A 603 7.06 8.64 -22.40
CA ALA A 603 6.01 8.28 -23.35
C ALA A 603 6.05 6.79 -23.75
N SER A 604 7.24 6.17 -23.74
CA SER A 604 7.45 4.74 -23.96
C SER A 604 6.90 3.83 -22.85
N ARG A 605 6.48 4.40 -21.71
CA ARG A 605 5.93 3.69 -20.55
C ARG A 605 4.51 4.15 -20.17
N SER A 606 3.91 4.98 -21.01
CA SER A 606 2.60 5.59 -20.84
C SER A 606 1.69 5.26 -22.02
N ALA A 607 0.37 5.24 -21.81
CA ALA A 607 -0.60 5.18 -22.90
C ALA A 607 -0.47 6.33 -23.91
N LEU A 608 0.35 7.35 -23.60
CA LEU A 608 0.73 8.42 -24.51
C LEU A 608 1.49 7.93 -25.75
N GLN A 609 2.33 6.90 -25.62
CA GLN A 609 3.21 6.30 -26.66
C GLN A 609 4.29 7.23 -27.25
N ARG A 610 3.96 8.49 -27.58
CA ARG A 610 4.86 9.49 -28.16
C ARG A 610 4.68 10.85 -27.50
N GLU A 611 5.76 11.56 -27.25
CA GLU A 611 5.72 12.89 -26.59
C GLU A 611 4.95 13.95 -27.38
N SER A 612 4.83 13.81 -28.70
CA SER A 612 4.06 14.71 -29.55
C SER A 612 2.54 14.58 -29.40
N ASN A 613 2.06 13.52 -28.75
CA ASN A 613 0.63 13.27 -28.59
C ASN A 613 0.02 14.22 -27.55
N PRO A 614 -1.27 14.59 -27.70
CA PRO A 614 -1.92 15.49 -26.77
C PRO A 614 -2.00 14.86 -25.37
N SER A 615 -1.47 15.56 -24.38
CA SER A 615 -1.39 15.11 -22.97
C SER A 615 -2.17 16.00 -22.00
N GLY A 616 -2.96 16.96 -22.52
CA GLY A 616 -3.76 17.88 -21.71
C GLY A 616 -4.92 17.17 -20.98
N PRO A 617 -5.60 17.88 -20.05
CA PRO A 617 -6.68 17.31 -19.24
C PRO A 617 -7.82 16.67 -20.05
N THR A 618 -8.12 17.23 -21.22
CA THR A 618 -9.14 16.69 -22.14
C THR A 618 -8.72 15.35 -22.76
N ALA A 619 -7.45 15.21 -23.14
CA ALA A 619 -6.91 13.97 -23.67
C ALA A 619 -6.86 12.89 -22.60
N ILE A 620 -6.44 13.25 -21.37
CA ILE A 620 -6.48 12.34 -20.21
C ILE A 620 -7.91 11.85 -19.97
N ALA A 621 -8.88 12.76 -19.87
CA ALA A 621 -10.29 12.38 -19.71
C ALA A 621 -10.81 11.50 -20.86
N GLY A 622 -10.40 11.80 -22.11
CA GLY A 622 -10.71 10.99 -23.27
C GLY A 622 -10.16 9.57 -23.18
N SER A 623 -8.91 9.41 -22.73
CA SER A 623 -8.27 8.09 -22.55
C SER A 623 -8.94 7.25 -21.46
N ILE A 624 -9.37 7.88 -20.36
CA ILE A 624 -10.17 7.22 -19.32
C ILE A 624 -11.50 6.74 -19.92
N GLY A 625 -12.16 7.61 -20.70
CA GLY A 625 -13.40 7.30 -21.40
C GLY A 625 -13.25 6.12 -22.38
N SER A 626 -12.16 6.06 -23.16
CA SER A 626 -11.92 4.93 -24.07
C SER A 626 -11.71 3.63 -23.32
N SER A 627 -10.96 3.65 -22.21
CA SER A 627 -10.73 2.47 -21.38
C SER A 627 -12.02 1.93 -20.78
N PHE A 628 -12.89 2.81 -20.28
CA PHE A 628 -14.23 2.41 -19.84
C PHE A 628 -15.10 1.90 -20.99
N GLY A 629 -14.98 2.48 -22.19
CA GLY A 629 -15.67 1.99 -23.39
C GLY A 629 -15.28 0.54 -23.72
N THR A 630 -13.99 0.21 -23.64
CA THR A 630 -13.49 -1.17 -23.82
C THR A 630 -14.02 -2.11 -22.75
N LEU A 631 -14.08 -1.68 -21.48
CA LEU A 631 -14.62 -2.50 -20.38
C LEU A 631 -16.11 -2.81 -20.51
N LEU A 632 -16.85 -2.09 -21.35
CA LEU A 632 -18.26 -2.32 -21.64
C LEU A 632 -18.48 -3.22 -22.88
N THR A 633 -17.43 -3.67 -23.56
CA THR A 633 -17.56 -4.67 -24.63
C THR A 633 -17.52 -6.08 -24.04
N PRO A 634 -18.14 -7.09 -24.69
CA PRO A 634 -18.10 -8.47 -24.22
C PRO A 634 -16.68 -9.00 -23.99
N GLU A 635 -15.73 -8.63 -24.87
CA GLU A 635 -14.33 -9.02 -24.76
C GLU A 635 -13.65 -8.37 -23.54
N GLY A 636 -13.92 -7.09 -23.29
CA GLY A 636 -13.41 -6.37 -22.12
C GLY A 636 -13.97 -6.91 -20.81
N GLU A 637 -15.27 -7.18 -20.76
CA GLU A 637 -15.94 -7.80 -19.61
C GLU A 637 -15.36 -9.20 -19.32
N GLN A 638 -15.17 -10.02 -20.36
CA GLN A 638 -14.57 -11.34 -20.24
C GLN A 638 -13.12 -11.25 -19.75
N ARG A 639 -12.32 -10.32 -20.30
CA ARG A 639 -10.93 -10.10 -19.87
C ARG A 639 -10.87 -9.69 -18.41
N LEU A 640 -11.69 -8.72 -18.00
CA LEU A 640 -11.74 -8.26 -16.61
C LEU A 640 -12.18 -9.39 -15.67
N PHE A 641 -13.20 -10.16 -16.04
CA PHE A 641 -13.66 -11.30 -15.25
C PHE A 641 -12.55 -12.34 -15.06
N ARG A 642 -11.85 -12.72 -16.14
CA ARG A 642 -10.74 -13.68 -16.07
C ARG A 642 -9.56 -13.16 -15.26
N LEU A 643 -9.23 -11.87 -15.38
CA LEU A 643 -8.20 -11.23 -14.57
C LEU A 643 -8.56 -11.30 -13.08
N LEU A 644 -9.78 -10.88 -12.70
CA LEU A 644 -10.20 -10.81 -11.30
C LEU A 644 -10.42 -12.19 -10.65
N MET A 645 -10.94 -13.16 -11.40
CA MET A 645 -11.29 -14.48 -10.86
C MET A 645 -10.14 -15.47 -10.96
N TYR A 646 -9.33 -15.40 -12.01
CA TYR A 646 -8.36 -16.44 -12.35
C TYR A 646 -6.91 -15.93 -12.39
N ARG A 647 -6.69 -14.62 -12.30
CA ARG A 647 -5.39 -13.98 -12.53
C ARG A 647 -4.79 -14.42 -13.87
N ASP A 648 -5.66 -14.52 -14.88
CA ASP A 648 -5.29 -14.92 -16.23
C ASP A 648 -4.72 -13.71 -16.97
N LEU A 649 -3.46 -13.82 -17.39
CA LEU A 649 -2.71 -12.75 -18.03
C LEU A 649 -2.60 -13.03 -19.54
N PRO A 650 -3.20 -12.19 -20.41
CA PRO A 650 -3.24 -12.45 -21.85
C PRO A 650 -1.85 -12.62 -22.48
N ASP A 651 -0.89 -11.81 -22.03
CA ASP A 651 0.46 -11.74 -22.60
C ASP A 651 1.46 -12.66 -21.87
N GLY A 652 0.97 -13.54 -20.98
CA GLY A 652 1.82 -14.36 -20.12
C GLY A 652 2.63 -13.55 -19.10
N LEU A 653 3.63 -14.19 -18.48
CA LEU A 653 4.54 -13.53 -17.54
C LEU A 653 5.83 -13.14 -18.25
N ASN A 654 6.32 -11.93 -17.95
CA ASN A 654 7.64 -11.52 -18.39
C ASN A 654 8.68 -12.10 -17.43
N GLY A 655 9.69 -12.79 -17.95
CA GLY A 655 10.74 -13.41 -17.15
C GLY A 655 12.12 -12.85 -17.48
N TYR A 656 12.88 -12.45 -16.47
CA TYR A 656 14.33 -12.32 -16.64
C TYR A 656 14.91 -13.73 -16.67
N ARG A 657 15.38 -14.20 -17.83
CA ARG A 657 15.90 -15.56 -18.01
C ARG A 657 17.40 -15.62 -17.84
N PHE A 658 17.90 -16.78 -17.43
CA PHE A 658 19.32 -17.11 -17.36
C PHE A 658 19.55 -18.56 -17.77
N ARG A 659 20.79 -18.92 -18.07
CA ARG A 659 21.20 -20.28 -18.37
C ARG A 659 22.06 -20.86 -17.24
N VAL A 660 21.88 -22.16 -17.05
CA VAL A 660 22.76 -23.00 -16.25
C VAL A 660 23.42 -23.99 -17.20
N TYR A 661 24.73 -24.02 -17.18
CA TYR A 661 25.56 -24.93 -17.95
C TYR A 661 26.10 -25.97 -16.98
N ILE A 662 25.76 -27.23 -17.23
CA ILE A 662 26.19 -28.37 -16.43
C ILE A 662 27.19 -29.17 -17.26
N ARG A 663 28.35 -29.48 -16.67
CA ARG A 663 29.39 -30.23 -17.38
C ARG A 663 28.86 -31.60 -17.80
N ASN A 664 29.15 -32.02 -19.04
CA ASN A 664 28.49 -33.16 -19.68
C ASN A 664 28.62 -34.49 -18.93
N ASP A 665 29.69 -34.69 -18.15
CA ASP A 665 29.91 -35.85 -17.29
C ASP A 665 28.95 -35.90 -16.08
N LEU A 666 28.43 -34.75 -15.65
CA LEU A 666 27.51 -34.63 -14.52
C LEU A 666 26.04 -34.68 -14.92
N VAL A 667 25.73 -34.49 -16.22
CA VAL A 667 24.36 -34.45 -16.75
C VAL A 667 23.55 -35.71 -16.42
N PRO A 668 24.10 -36.95 -16.51
CA PRO A 668 23.33 -38.14 -16.14
C PRO A 668 22.88 -38.13 -14.67
N VAL A 669 23.76 -37.74 -13.76
CA VAL A 669 23.46 -37.65 -12.32
C VAL A 669 22.48 -36.52 -12.05
N TYR A 670 22.67 -35.37 -12.70
CA TYR A 670 21.77 -34.24 -12.58
C TYR A 670 20.35 -34.56 -13.07
N ASN A 671 20.23 -35.27 -14.21
CA ASN A 671 18.94 -35.69 -14.75
C ASN A 671 18.26 -36.73 -13.86
N ASP A 672 19.01 -37.64 -13.24
CA ASP A 672 18.48 -38.59 -12.26
C ASP A 672 17.93 -37.87 -11.03
N ILE A 673 18.66 -36.89 -10.49
CA ILE A 673 18.20 -36.05 -9.38
C ILE A 673 16.91 -35.29 -9.75
N ARG A 674 16.85 -34.72 -10.96
CA ARG A 674 15.76 -33.83 -11.36
C ARG A 674 14.51 -34.56 -11.85
N TYR A 675 14.67 -35.69 -12.53
CA TYR A 675 13.60 -36.38 -13.26
C TYR A 675 13.42 -37.84 -12.84
N GLY A 676 14.30 -38.40 -12.01
CA GLY A 676 14.29 -39.79 -11.58
C GLY A 676 13.41 -40.10 -10.36
N GLU A 677 12.91 -39.08 -9.66
CA GLU A 677 11.99 -39.21 -8.50
C GLU A 677 10.49 -39.17 -8.88
#